data_AF-A0A7S4Q9U6-F1
#
_entry.id   AF-A0A7S4Q9U6-F1
#
_cell.length_a   1.000
_cell.length_b   1.000
_cell.length_c   1.000
_cell.angle_alpha   90.00
_cell.angle_beta   90.00
_cell.angle_gamma   90.00
#
_symmetry.space_group_name_H-M   'P 1'
#
loop_
_entity.id
_entity.type
_entity.pdbx_description
1 polymer ?
#
loop_
_entity_poly.entity_id
_entity_poly.type
_entity_poly.pdbx_seq_one_letter_code
_entity_poly.pdbx_strand_id
1 'polypeptide(L)'
;MSGETGQSNNGKDLHRERWQVIEDDANDIEVIMAEVVVPEGGLGFGMYCAICFVAASTPCLLTCIFWSDMGTGRETTEILENKVLAYVCGLGLVELVIALYLLDFFWPPHLPGMYLAFAQRDPILRFAIIGLMGALVGAACVFISEDYPYMPSLVTVLTGPVLMTIIRSCAMPVWPTNFRGTKSTAAGALQIIANKKVEEADARNFYAGAMTAFLLTGGMTVLGWLLWVFGSDLDLTQIDFDNKEKEREYIRWLTPLIAGVGNLSMGGIVALRVQLAKDNQATADLRVDLICQVDEADPDDFELDSREKVVAMQLRRSGAIEVFKRLSVKDQQVVAREQMHNMVSLFKTIKVVGCCFLTLLGCAYVTFSLVAADSHVSQMIVLFMGMMFMCFTAFLCLSFWRLIETTKDWFFECPLGRMATSLSQNDWFRAIFLCLVLPAIPPVLLLSAMNQLVRKCRGLYTRIPPRRISAFKQQVEDAPEGAGGGRASRATLTEVQIEVLPAPQDQLFTERFMLQIEAARRWDYMSIVPKIFIVAVAFILMSILTPKLLNVFLSWLSKLLKDGVPFGLTVVFTVAAGIICFLLPPVPGLPVYLFTGAIIASTCPFGFGAGCGISVGMTLLLKLMACAMQQKGIGETLGNSMWIKSQVGVNKPFFRAVERILQKPGLSVGKVAILCGGPDWPTSVLCGLLRCSLAQMELGTLPIIVFTGPCTLYGAFYTKKNQGQVYSNAANLMLLLSVATNLVFGVSAAWAVQDELDAFHWEVTKPLEKYIDMDWLDYRAAQISQSCVVRWSDAPLPLRVFALCCVVVEICVCHYLNFFSTACFGKFDVTDDINTLVWYGEDGLFKFQGVLGLLLSLAGLSGYLALSCFLQKKQAGPYAARAELLDASEGAWKEERAYQASLAERSTLRSASEILMGSRRLSQVSETPTAQKEPSKRLTLRKLDKE
;
A
#
# COMPACT_ATOMS: atom_id res chain seq x y z
N MET A 1 -2.58 -5.95 88.25
CA MET A 1 -1.34 -6.71 87.97
C MET A 1 -1.15 -6.72 86.48
N SER A 2 -0.01 -6.21 86.06
CA SER A 2 0.48 -5.99 84.71
C SER A 2 0.66 -7.29 83.92
N GLY A 3 0.17 -7.30 82.67
CA GLY A 3 0.53 -8.30 81.66
C GLY A 3 1.11 -7.56 80.46
N GLU A 4 2.43 -7.65 80.31
CA GLU A 4 3.25 -7.03 79.26
C GLU A 4 2.99 -7.70 77.90
N THR A 5 2.62 -6.90 76.90
CA THR A 5 2.64 -7.29 75.49
C THR A 5 4.01 -7.00 74.89
N GLY A 6 4.83 -8.04 74.72
CA GLY A 6 6.05 -7.98 73.93
C GLY A 6 5.72 -7.86 72.44
N GLN A 7 5.75 -6.63 71.91
CA GLN A 7 5.84 -6.41 70.46
C GLN A 7 7.26 -6.72 70.00
N SER A 8 7.39 -7.77 69.19
CA SER A 8 8.61 -8.15 68.48
C SER A 8 9.01 -7.03 67.52
N ASN A 9 10.25 -6.56 67.67
CA ASN A 9 10.88 -5.50 66.87
C ASN A 9 11.27 -5.96 65.43
N ASN A 10 10.88 -7.16 64.99
CA ASN A 10 11.30 -7.74 63.70
C ASN A 10 10.79 -6.99 62.45
N GLY A 11 9.75 -6.16 62.57
CA GLY A 11 9.21 -5.42 61.42
C GLY A 11 10.07 -4.25 60.96
N LYS A 12 10.87 -3.66 61.86
CA LYS A 12 11.73 -2.51 61.52
C LYS A 12 13.02 -2.94 60.82
N ASP A 13 13.57 -4.09 61.18
CA ASP A 13 14.81 -4.59 60.56
C ASP A 13 14.58 -5.10 59.14
N LEU A 14 13.43 -5.75 58.86
CA LEU A 14 13.04 -6.15 57.50
C LEU A 14 12.80 -4.95 56.57
N HIS A 15 12.25 -3.85 57.10
CA HIS A 15 12.08 -2.64 56.31
C HIS A 15 13.43 -1.97 56.02
N ARG A 16 14.37 -2.00 56.99
CA ARG A 16 15.71 -1.43 56.83
C ARG A 16 16.58 -2.24 55.88
N GLU A 17 16.56 -3.57 55.95
CA GLU A 17 17.24 -4.44 54.97
C GLU A 17 16.69 -4.22 53.55
N ARG A 18 15.37 -4.02 53.40
CA ARG A 18 14.77 -3.76 52.09
C ARG A 18 15.17 -2.40 51.51
N TRP A 19 15.26 -1.36 52.34
CA TRP A 19 15.77 -0.06 51.92
C TRP A 19 17.26 -0.09 51.59
N GLN A 20 18.04 -0.86 52.34
CA GLN A 20 19.48 -0.99 52.11
C GLN A 20 19.78 -1.75 50.81
N VAL A 21 18.99 -2.77 50.47
CA VAL A 21 19.07 -3.44 49.16
C VAL A 21 18.68 -2.49 48.01
N ILE A 22 17.69 -1.61 48.20
CA ILE A 22 17.30 -0.61 47.19
C ILE A 22 18.39 0.46 47.03
N GLU A 23 19.01 0.89 48.13
CA GLU A 23 20.06 1.91 48.13
C GLU A 23 21.39 1.36 47.56
N ASP A 24 21.70 0.08 47.83
CA ASP A 24 22.81 -0.64 47.19
C ASP A 24 22.54 -0.85 45.69
N ASP A 25 21.32 -1.24 45.28
CA ASP A 25 20.93 -1.34 43.87
C ASP A 25 20.98 0.02 43.15
N ALA A 26 20.60 1.12 43.82
CA ALA A 26 20.65 2.48 43.26
C ALA A 26 22.08 2.99 43.07
N ASN A 27 22.97 2.73 44.04
CA ASN A 27 24.39 3.03 43.92
C ASN A 27 25.06 2.18 42.82
N ASP A 28 24.68 0.91 42.70
CA ASP A 28 25.14 0.05 41.60
C ASP A 28 24.63 0.58 40.24
N ILE A 29 23.41 1.14 40.17
CA ILE A 29 22.91 1.78 38.95
C ILE A 29 23.70 3.05 38.61
N GLU A 30 24.01 3.92 39.58
CA GLU A 30 24.83 5.11 39.33
C GLU A 30 26.26 4.75 38.90
N VAL A 31 26.88 3.74 39.52
CA VAL A 31 28.21 3.24 39.15
C VAL A 31 28.17 2.60 37.76
N ILE A 32 27.15 1.80 37.45
CA ILE A 32 26.96 1.23 36.11
C ILE A 32 26.73 2.33 35.07
N MET A 33 25.95 3.37 35.39
CA MET A 33 25.74 4.53 34.49
C MET A 33 27.04 5.32 34.26
N ALA A 34 27.89 5.45 35.28
CA ALA A 34 29.21 6.07 35.17
C ALA A 34 30.24 5.19 34.43
N GLU A 35 30.11 3.86 34.52
CA GLU A 35 30.94 2.87 33.80
C GLU A 35 30.39 2.45 32.43
N VAL A 36 29.23 2.96 31.98
CA VAL A 36 28.84 2.88 30.58
C VAL A 36 29.79 3.78 29.78
N VAL A 37 30.99 3.26 29.53
CA VAL A 37 31.94 3.78 28.57
C VAL A 37 31.23 3.69 27.22
N VAL A 38 30.59 4.78 26.82
CA VAL A 38 30.09 4.96 25.47
C VAL A 38 31.31 4.78 24.58
N PRO A 39 31.37 3.74 23.72
CA PRO A 39 32.51 3.58 22.85
C PRO A 39 32.62 4.84 21.97
N GLU A 40 33.68 5.62 22.15
CA GLU A 40 33.96 6.86 21.41
C GLU A 40 34.22 6.60 19.90
N GLY A 41 33.99 5.38 19.39
CA GLY A 41 34.47 4.89 18.11
C GLY A 41 33.55 5.09 16.90
N GLY A 42 32.50 5.91 16.98
CA GLY A 42 31.71 6.26 15.79
C GLY A 42 32.51 7.16 14.85
N LEU A 43 32.52 6.89 13.55
CA LEU A 43 33.23 7.69 12.53
C LEU A 43 32.76 9.17 12.49
N GLY A 44 31.60 9.48 13.10
CA GLY A 44 30.99 10.80 13.12
C GLY A 44 30.37 11.18 11.76
N PHE A 45 29.47 12.16 11.76
CA PHE A 45 28.76 12.57 10.55
C PHE A 45 29.70 13.01 9.42
N GLY A 46 30.76 13.76 9.72
CA GLY A 46 31.69 14.29 8.71
C GLY A 46 32.40 13.20 7.91
N MET A 47 32.95 12.19 8.58
CA MET A 47 33.63 11.08 7.91
C MET A 47 32.64 10.18 7.17
N TYR A 48 31.46 9.90 7.76
CA TYR A 48 30.40 9.19 7.05
C TYR A 48 29.97 9.92 5.78
N CYS A 49 29.78 11.25 5.84
CA CYS A 49 29.43 12.07 4.70
C CYS A 49 30.51 11.99 3.60
N ALA A 50 31.79 12.09 3.96
CA ALA A 50 32.90 11.99 3.00
C ALA A 50 32.95 10.62 2.31
N ILE A 51 32.88 9.52 3.08
CA ILE A 51 32.90 8.16 2.53
C ILE A 51 31.67 7.92 1.64
N CYS A 52 30.49 8.35 2.09
CA CYS A 52 29.26 8.25 1.32
C CYS A 52 29.34 9.11 0.04
N PHE A 53 29.95 10.30 0.09
CA PHE A 53 30.10 11.15 -1.07
C PHE A 53 30.94 10.47 -2.14
N VAL A 54 32.08 9.87 -1.78
CA VAL A 54 32.89 9.08 -2.73
C VAL A 54 32.07 7.93 -3.33
N ALA A 55 31.29 7.24 -2.50
CA ALA A 55 30.47 6.11 -2.94
C ALA A 55 29.29 6.49 -3.86
N ALA A 56 28.65 7.64 -3.62
CA ALA A 56 27.56 8.13 -4.48
C ALA A 56 28.10 8.77 -5.76
N SER A 57 29.21 9.51 -5.66
CA SER A 57 29.82 10.22 -6.79
C SER A 57 30.52 9.29 -7.76
N THR A 58 31.18 8.23 -7.30
CA THR A 58 31.95 7.34 -8.18
C THR A 58 31.08 6.75 -9.29
N PRO A 59 29.94 6.07 -9.01
CA PRO A 59 29.10 5.57 -10.09
C PRO A 59 28.57 6.71 -10.96
N CYS A 60 28.10 7.82 -10.38
CA CYS A 60 27.58 8.94 -11.16
C CYS A 60 28.62 9.52 -12.14
N LEU A 61 29.87 9.66 -11.70
CA LEU A 61 31.00 10.11 -12.52
C LEU A 61 31.33 9.09 -13.61
N LEU A 62 31.37 7.79 -13.27
CA LEU A 62 31.57 6.72 -14.26
C LEU A 62 30.47 6.77 -15.33
N THR A 63 29.22 7.03 -14.94
CA THR A 63 28.11 7.19 -15.89
C THR A 63 28.34 8.34 -16.85
N CYS A 64 28.69 9.51 -16.34
CA CYS A 64 28.94 10.67 -17.17
C CYS A 64 30.18 10.48 -18.06
N ILE A 65 31.25 9.88 -17.55
CA ILE A 65 32.51 9.71 -18.29
C ILE A 65 32.41 8.63 -19.36
N PHE A 66 31.78 7.49 -19.08
CA PHE A 66 31.82 6.32 -19.97
C PHE A 66 30.57 6.13 -20.82
N TRP A 67 29.44 6.74 -20.46
CA TRP A 67 28.15 6.47 -21.12
C TRP A 67 27.45 7.71 -21.66
N SER A 68 28.03 8.90 -21.49
CA SER A 68 27.48 10.14 -22.02
C SER A 68 28.41 10.79 -23.04
N ASP A 69 27.83 11.63 -23.89
CA ASP A 69 28.59 12.45 -24.84
C ASP A 69 29.33 13.62 -24.15
N MET A 70 29.10 13.85 -22.84
CA MET A 70 30.00 14.71 -22.04
C MET A 70 31.37 14.07 -21.82
N GLY A 71 31.49 12.75 -22.03
CA GLY A 71 32.71 11.97 -21.85
C GLY A 71 33.10 11.21 -23.11
N THR A 72 33.33 9.91 -22.93
CA THR A 72 33.79 8.95 -23.97
C THR A 72 32.70 7.92 -24.32
N GLY A 73 31.43 8.31 -24.19
CA GLY A 73 30.28 7.42 -24.41
C GLY A 73 30.27 6.78 -25.80
N ARG A 74 30.65 7.56 -26.81
CA ARG A 74 30.72 7.10 -28.20
C ARG A 74 31.81 6.04 -28.40
N GLU A 75 33.02 6.32 -27.96
CA GLU A 75 34.16 5.41 -28.10
C GLU A 75 33.93 4.13 -27.29
N THR A 76 33.33 4.24 -26.10
CA THR A 76 33.04 3.09 -25.25
C THR A 76 32.00 2.16 -25.88
N THR A 77 30.95 2.70 -26.48
CA THR A 77 29.92 1.89 -27.17
C THR A 77 30.48 1.21 -28.42
N GLU A 78 31.24 1.92 -29.25
CA GLU A 78 31.90 1.36 -30.46
C GLU A 78 32.87 0.21 -30.12
N ILE A 79 33.56 0.27 -28.96
CA ILE A 79 34.47 -0.81 -28.50
C ILE A 79 33.70 -2.09 -28.12
N LEU A 80 32.45 -1.97 -27.65
CA LEU A 80 31.67 -3.08 -27.10
C LEU A 80 30.89 -3.88 -28.16
N GLU A 81 30.64 -3.32 -29.34
CA GLU A 81 29.84 -3.92 -30.44
C GLU A 81 30.46 -5.18 -31.09
N ASN A 82 31.66 -5.63 -30.70
CA ASN A 82 32.41 -6.67 -31.44
C ASN A 82 32.52 -8.06 -30.75
N LYS A 83 31.71 -8.41 -29.73
CA LYS A 83 31.93 -9.66 -28.96
C LYS A 83 30.68 -10.50 -28.61
N VAL A 84 30.25 -11.33 -29.56
CA VAL A 84 29.13 -12.30 -29.44
C VAL A 84 29.32 -13.38 -28.36
N LEU A 85 30.56 -13.80 -28.06
CA LEU A 85 30.83 -14.88 -27.09
C LEU A 85 30.57 -14.46 -25.61
N ALA A 86 30.49 -13.15 -25.33
CA ALA A 86 30.24 -12.62 -24.00
C ALA A 86 28.75 -12.65 -23.60
N TYR A 87 27.85 -12.57 -24.58
CA TYR A 87 26.39 -12.54 -24.39
C TYR A 87 25.86 -13.84 -23.76
N VAL A 88 26.37 -14.98 -24.21
CA VAL A 88 25.97 -16.32 -23.72
C VAL A 88 26.43 -16.56 -22.27
N CYS A 89 27.63 -16.08 -21.92
CA CYS A 89 28.16 -16.20 -20.56
C CYS A 89 27.46 -15.23 -19.58
N GLY A 90 27.15 -14.00 -20.02
CA GLY A 90 26.47 -13.00 -19.19
C GLY A 90 25.04 -13.37 -18.84
N LEU A 91 24.23 -13.79 -19.83
CA LEU A 91 22.81 -14.10 -19.61
C LEU A 91 22.61 -15.33 -18.72
N GLY A 92 23.34 -16.42 -18.99
CA GLY A 92 23.24 -17.65 -18.20
C GLY A 92 23.70 -17.49 -16.75
N LEU A 93 24.65 -16.58 -16.48
CA LEU A 93 25.11 -16.25 -15.13
C LEU A 93 24.18 -15.28 -14.41
N VAL A 94 23.58 -14.30 -15.10
CA VAL A 94 22.56 -13.41 -14.52
C VAL A 94 21.31 -14.20 -14.15
N GLU A 95 20.86 -15.15 -14.98
CA GLU A 95 19.74 -16.04 -14.64
C GLU A 95 20.07 -16.95 -13.45
N LEU A 96 21.30 -17.50 -13.37
CA LEU A 96 21.75 -18.29 -12.23
C LEU A 96 21.82 -17.44 -10.95
N VAL A 97 22.29 -16.20 -11.05
CA VAL A 97 22.39 -15.24 -9.94
C VAL A 97 21.02 -14.77 -9.48
N ILE A 98 20.10 -14.45 -10.40
CA ILE A 98 18.72 -14.11 -10.08
C ILE A 98 18.02 -15.31 -9.48
N ALA A 99 18.25 -16.54 -9.97
CA ALA A 99 17.73 -17.74 -9.34
C ALA A 99 18.27 -17.93 -7.91
N LEU A 100 19.58 -17.77 -7.69
CA LEU A 100 20.22 -17.86 -6.37
C LEU A 100 19.80 -16.74 -5.41
N TYR A 101 19.58 -15.53 -5.93
CA TYR A 101 19.15 -14.35 -5.18
C TYR A 101 17.64 -14.37 -4.91
N LEU A 102 16.80 -14.82 -5.83
CA LEU A 102 15.37 -15.04 -5.59
C LEU A 102 15.17 -16.17 -4.58
N LEU A 103 16.00 -17.22 -4.62
CA LEU A 103 16.06 -18.22 -3.56
C LEU A 103 16.38 -17.60 -2.17
N ASP A 104 17.07 -16.46 -2.13
CA ASP A 104 17.43 -15.74 -0.89
C ASP A 104 16.46 -14.58 -0.52
N PHE A 105 15.88 -13.89 -1.50
CA PHE A 105 14.96 -12.76 -1.28
C PHE A 105 13.61 -13.22 -0.72
N PHE A 106 13.20 -14.46 -0.98
CA PHE A 106 12.01 -15.08 -0.36
C PHE A 106 12.28 -15.65 1.07
N TRP A 107 13.40 -15.31 1.72
CA TRP A 107 13.80 -15.83 3.04
C TRP A 107 13.17 -15.07 4.25
N PRO A 108 12.85 -15.75 5.38
CA PRO A 108 12.44 -15.10 6.63
C PRO A 108 13.54 -14.28 7.33
N PRO A 109 13.23 -13.07 7.78
CA PRO A 109 14.08 -12.27 8.67
C PRO A 109 14.07 -12.68 10.16
N HIS A 110 13.26 -13.68 10.57
CA HIS A 110 13.27 -14.22 11.95
C HIS A 110 14.18 -15.44 12.15
N LEU A 111 14.84 -15.90 11.09
CA LEU A 111 16.12 -16.56 11.30
C LEU A 111 17.13 -15.41 11.28
N PRO A 112 17.77 -15.04 12.42
CA PRO A 112 18.85 -14.05 12.38
C PRO A 112 19.78 -14.47 11.24
N GLY A 113 20.12 -13.55 10.34
CA GLY A 113 20.84 -13.80 9.08
C GLY A 113 22.18 -14.52 9.27
N MET A 114 22.11 -15.82 9.55
CA MET A 114 23.22 -16.64 10.04
C MET A 114 23.56 -17.80 9.11
N TYR A 115 22.82 -18.02 8.02
CA TYR A 115 22.95 -19.28 7.26
C TYR A 115 23.07 -19.15 5.73
N LEU A 116 23.07 -17.92 5.22
CA LEU A 116 23.98 -17.49 4.14
C LEU A 116 25.15 -16.67 4.70
N ALA A 117 25.39 -16.78 6.01
CA ALA A 117 26.76 -16.71 6.46
C ALA A 117 27.45 -17.96 5.88
N PHE A 118 28.24 -17.77 4.83
CA PHE A 118 29.61 -18.33 4.89
C PHE A 118 30.04 -18.10 6.33
N ALA A 119 30.23 -19.19 7.08
CA ALA A 119 30.19 -19.24 8.54
C ALA A 119 30.63 -17.91 9.17
N GLN A 120 30.01 -17.41 10.24
CA GLN A 120 30.37 -16.13 10.93
C GLN A 120 31.89 -15.83 11.06
N ARG A 121 32.75 -16.83 10.87
CA ARG A 121 34.21 -16.77 10.72
C ARG A 121 34.77 -16.31 9.35
N ASP A 122 34.00 -16.19 8.26
CA ASP A 122 34.48 -15.84 6.92
C ASP A 122 33.71 -14.68 6.27
N PRO A 123 33.80 -13.45 6.83
CA PRO A 123 33.23 -12.25 6.21
C PRO A 123 33.81 -12.00 4.81
N ILE A 124 35.06 -12.38 4.57
CA ILE A 124 35.76 -12.17 3.30
C ILE A 124 35.09 -12.94 2.16
N LEU A 125 34.74 -14.21 2.36
CA LEU A 125 34.13 -15.04 1.33
C LEU A 125 32.74 -14.52 0.93
N ARG A 126 31.97 -14.01 1.90
CA ARG A 126 30.68 -13.36 1.65
C ARG A 126 30.84 -12.12 0.77
N PHE A 127 31.77 -11.23 1.11
CA PHE A 127 32.03 -10.02 0.31
C PHE A 127 32.63 -10.35 -1.05
N ALA A 128 33.47 -11.39 -1.16
CA ALA A 128 34.03 -11.85 -2.41
C ALA A 128 32.94 -12.38 -3.36
N ILE A 129 31.97 -13.14 -2.86
CA ILE A 129 30.89 -13.68 -3.70
C ILE A 129 29.91 -12.59 -4.11
N ILE A 130 29.53 -11.68 -3.21
CA ILE A 130 28.69 -10.52 -3.56
C ILE A 130 29.42 -9.61 -4.56
N GLY A 131 30.72 -9.38 -4.36
CA GLY A 131 31.56 -8.60 -5.25
C GLY A 131 31.69 -9.24 -6.63
N LEU A 132 31.91 -10.56 -6.70
CA LEU A 132 31.97 -11.32 -7.94
C LEU A 132 30.62 -11.29 -8.66
N MET A 133 29.51 -11.48 -7.96
CA MET A 133 28.16 -11.39 -8.54
C MET A 133 27.88 -10.00 -9.10
N GLY A 134 28.21 -8.95 -8.35
CA GLY A 134 28.07 -7.57 -8.81
C GLY A 134 28.94 -7.26 -10.03
N ALA A 135 30.19 -7.75 -10.04
CA ALA A 135 31.10 -7.60 -11.18
C ALA A 135 30.58 -8.33 -12.44
N LEU A 136 30.01 -9.52 -12.27
CA LEU A 136 29.49 -10.32 -13.38
C LEU A 136 28.20 -9.73 -13.97
N VAL A 137 27.29 -9.23 -13.13
CA VAL A 137 26.08 -8.51 -13.58
C VAL A 137 26.48 -7.21 -14.28
N GLY A 138 27.43 -6.45 -13.70
CA GLY A 138 27.96 -5.24 -14.31
C GLY A 138 28.58 -5.51 -15.68
N ALA A 139 29.38 -6.58 -15.79
CA ALA A 139 29.96 -7.02 -17.05
C ALA A 139 28.87 -7.39 -18.07
N ALA A 140 27.88 -8.20 -17.69
CA ALA A 140 26.78 -8.59 -18.58
C ALA A 140 26.02 -7.38 -19.12
N CYS A 141 25.73 -6.38 -18.28
CA CYS A 141 24.99 -5.19 -18.71
C CYS A 141 25.83 -4.26 -19.59
N VAL A 142 27.15 -4.22 -19.39
CA VAL A 142 28.09 -3.53 -20.28
C VAL A 142 28.11 -4.20 -21.65
N PHE A 143 28.05 -5.53 -21.73
CA PHE A 143 28.08 -6.25 -23.01
C PHE A 143 26.75 -6.28 -23.77
N ILE A 144 25.63 -5.96 -23.11
CA ILE A 144 24.29 -5.86 -23.73
C ILE A 144 24.04 -4.43 -24.30
N SER A 145 25.01 -3.51 -24.20
CA SER A 145 24.86 -2.11 -24.60
C SER A 145 24.61 -1.89 -26.09
N GLU A 146 24.93 -2.86 -26.95
CA GLU A 146 24.68 -2.76 -28.39
C GLU A 146 23.18 -2.76 -28.71
N ASP A 147 22.44 -3.73 -28.16
CA ASP A 147 21.00 -3.83 -28.31
C ASP A 147 20.25 -2.85 -27.39
N TYR A 148 20.87 -2.51 -26.25
CA TYR A 148 20.26 -1.71 -25.19
C TYR A 148 21.25 -0.67 -24.63
N PRO A 149 21.51 0.44 -25.35
CA PRO A 149 22.54 1.44 -25.04
C PRO A 149 22.39 2.11 -23.66
N TYR A 150 21.20 2.01 -23.06
CA TYR A 150 20.89 2.58 -21.76
C TYR A 150 21.25 1.67 -20.57
N MET A 151 21.47 0.38 -20.77
CA MET A 151 21.71 -0.59 -19.68
C MET A 151 22.92 -0.25 -18.79
N PRO A 152 24.07 0.18 -19.35
CA PRO A 152 25.21 0.56 -18.53
C PRO A 152 24.92 1.76 -17.60
N SER A 153 24.17 2.74 -18.09
CA SER A 153 23.72 3.89 -17.29
C SER A 153 22.85 3.41 -16.11
N LEU A 154 21.91 2.50 -16.35
CA LEU A 154 21.04 1.93 -15.32
C LEU A 154 21.83 1.19 -14.23
N VAL A 155 22.75 0.30 -14.63
CA VAL A 155 23.60 -0.43 -13.68
C VAL A 155 24.41 0.52 -12.81
N THR A 156 24.90 1.58 -13.41
CA THR A 156 25.75 2.51 -12.70
C THR A 156 24.93 3.32 -11.67
N VAL A 157 23.68 3.71 -11.99
CA VAL A 157 22.77 4.30 -10.99
C VAL A 157 22.48 3.34 -9.83
N LEU A 158 22.36 2.04 -10.12
CA LEU A 158 22.05 1.00 -9.12
C LEU A 158 23.23 0.63 -8.22
N THR A 159 24.45 0.89 -8.67
CA THR A 159 25.66 0.58 -7.91
C THR A 159 25.76 1.45 -6.66
N GLY A 160 25.21 2.68 -6.69
CA GLY A 160 25.22 3.60 -5.54
C GLY A 160 24.60 3.01 -4.26
N PRO A 161 23.31 2.61 -4.26
CA PRO A 161 22.68 1.98 -3.09
C PRO A 161 23.38 0.70 -2.58
N VAL A 162 23.90 -0.12 -3.50
CA VAL A 162 24.64 -1.35 -3.15
C VAL A 162 25.94 -0.99 -2.43
N LEU A 163 26.70 -0.05 -2.98
CA LEU A 163 27.96 0.41 -2.39
C LEU A 163 27.73 1.04 -1.01
N MET A 164 26.65 1.81 -0.82
CA MET A 164 26.27 2.34 0.48
C MET A 164 25.96 1.25 1.50
N THR A 165 25.32 0.16 1.07
CA THR A 165 25.01 -0.98 1.94
C THR A 165 26.29 -1.72 2.36
N ILE A 166 27.24 -1.88 1.43
CA ILE A 166 28.56 -2.45 1.70
C ILE A 166 29.32 -1.57 2.68
N ILE A 167 29.39 -0.25 2.42
CA ILE A 167 30.06 0.70 3.30
C ILE A 167 29.44 0.70 4.68
N ARG A 168 28.10 0.71 4.79
CA ARG A 168 27.44 0.60 6.10
C ARG A 168 27.89 -0.67 6.82
N SER A 169 27.89 -1.80 6.12
CA SER A 169 28.27 -3.09 6.70
C SER A 169 29.71 -3.11 7.21
N CYS A 170 30.63 -2.47 6.47
CA CYS A 170 32.03 -2.35 6.87
C CYS A 170 32.25 -1.33 7.99
N ALA A 171 31.44 -0.28 8.05
CA ALA A 171 31.55 0.80 9.01
C ALA A 171 30.68 0.60 10.27
N MET A 172 29.98 -0.53 10.40
CA MET A 172 29.23 -0.82 11.63
C MET A 172 30.22 -0.98 12.79
N PRO A 173 30.03 -0.24 13.90
CA PRO A 173 30.85 -0.43 15.08
C PRO A 173 30.72 -1.88 15.59
N VAL A 174 31.84 -2.49 15.96
CA VAL A 174 31.87 -3.85 16.52
C VAL A 174 31.33 -3.78 17.95
N TRP A 175 30.07 -4.15 18.13
CA TRP A 175 29.47 -4.21 19.46
C TRP A 175 29.95 -5.46 20.21
N PRO A 176 30.32 -5.36 21.50
CA PRO A 176 30.70 -6.51 22.30
C PRO A 176 29.51 -7.47 22.44
N THR A 177 29.60 -8.63 21.77
CA THR A 177 28.52 -9.64 21.69
C THR A 177 28.40 -10.54 22.94
N ASN A 178 29.24 -10.34 23.95
CA ASN A 178 29.38 -11.26 25.09
C ASN A 178 28.39 -11.06 26.25
N PHE A 179 27.34 -10.25 26.10
CA PHE A 179 26.31 -10.09 27.13
C PHE A 179 25.30 -11.25 27.13
N ARG A 180 25.74 -12.42 27.61
CA ARG A 180 24.89 -13.62 27.76
C ARG A 180 24.62 -14.04 29.21
N GLY A 181 24.99 -13.24 30.22
CA GLY A 181 25.12 -13.73 31.59
C GLY A 181 24.32 -13.06 32.70
N THR A 182 23.92 -11.79 32.59
CA THR A 182 23.31 -11.09 33.73
C THR A 182 21.80 -11.30 33.75
N LYS A 183 21.32 -11.99 34.79
CA LYS A 183 19.89 -12.24 35.05
C LYS A 183 19.15 -10.89 35.12
N SER A 184 18.14 -10.68 34.27
CA SER A 184 16.91 -9.88 34.50
C SER A 184 16.92 -8.70 35.49
N THR A 185 17.99 -7.91 35.58
CA THR A 185 17.99 -6.69 36.40
C THR A 185 17.61 -5.47 35.55
N ALA A 186 16.99 -4.46 36.16
CA ALA A 186 16.65 -3.19 35.51
C ALA A 186 17.89 -2.54 34.87
N ALA A 187 19.06 -2.68 35.51
CA ALA A 187 20.35 -2.25 34.98
C ALA A 187 20.69 -2.88 33.62
N GLY A 188 20.44 -4.19 33.45
CA GLY A 188 20.62 -4.86 32.16
C GLY A 188 19.69 -4.32 31.07
N ALA A 189 18.45 -3.97 31.42
CA ALA A 189 17.52 -3.35 30.48
C ALA A 189 17.95 -1.92 30.10
N LEU A 190 18.38 -1.11 31.07
CA LEU A 190 18.89 0.24 30.84
C LEU A 190 20.14 0.23 29.96
N GLN A 191 21.08 -0.69 30.21
CA GLN A 191 22.27 -0.84 29.37
C GLN A 191 21.92 -1.27 27.93
N ILE A 192 20.95 -2.17 27.75
CA ILE A 192 20.45 -2.54 26.41
C ILE A 192 19.84 -1.31 25.71
N ILE A 193 19.13 -0.46 26.42
CA ILE A 193 18.53 0.75 25.84
C ILE A 193 19.60 1.79 25.51
N ALA A 194 20.58 2.00 26.38
CA ALA A 194 21.71 2.89 26.15
C ALA A 194 22.52 2.47 24.90
N ASN A 195 22.84 1.18 24.78
CA ASN A 195 23.52 0.63 23.60
C ASN A 195 22.71 0.84 22.32
N LYS A 196 21.38 0.62 22.39
CA LYS A 196 20.49 0.90 21.24
C LYS A 196 20.45 2.37 20.87
N LYS A 197 20.50 3.29 21.85
CA LYS A 197 20.53 4.73 21.60
C LYS A 197 21.78 5.14 20.84
N VAL A 198 22.94 4.60 21.21
CA VAL A 198 24.20 4.86 20.50
C VAL A 198 24.17 4.23 19.09
N GLU A 199 23.65 3.01 18.94
CA GLU A 199 23.47 2.36 17.63
C GLU A 199 22.55 3.17 16.70
N GLU A 200 21.45 3.71 17.23
CA GLU A 200 20.49 4.51 16.48
C GLU A 200 21.08 5.89 16.10
N ALA A 201 21.85 6.51 16.99
CA ALA A 201 22.56 7.76 16.71
C ALA A 201 23.64 7.58 15.62
N ASP A 202 24.43 6.50 15.70
CA ASP A 202 25.42 6.14 14.68
C ASP A 202 24.76 5.89 13.32
N ALA A 203 23.69 5.09 13.30
CA ALA A 203 22.91 4.82 12.10
C ALA A 203 22.35 6.12 11.51
N ARG A 204 21.80 7.01 12.34
CA ARG A 204 21.27 8.32 11.90
C ARG A 204 22.36 9.17 11.27
N ASN A 205 23.54 9.25 11.87
CA ASN A 205 24.68 9.99 11.31
C ASN A 205 25.14 9.42 9.98
N PHE A 206 25.21 8.09 9.86
CA PHE A 206 25.50 7.41 8.60
C PHE A 206 24.48 7.76 7.51
N TYR A 207 23.18 7.59 7.78
CA TYR A 207 22.14 7.87 6.78
C TYR A 207 22.02 9.36 6.45
N ALA A 208 22.29 10.26 7.40
CA ALA A 208 22.37 11.69 7.12
C ALA A 208 23.55 12.03 6.19
N GLY A 209 24.70 11.35 6.39
CA GLY A 209 25.85 11.44 5.49
C GLY A 209 25.51 10.93 4.09
N ALA A 210 24.88 9.76 3.99
CA ALA A 210 24.43 9.19 2.72
C ALA A 210 23.39 10.05 1.99
N MET A 211 22.41 10.60 2.71
CA MET A 211 21.42 11.54 2.18
C MET A 211 22.10 12.76 1.56
N THR A 212 22.99 13.41 2.33
CA THR A 212 23.74 14.59 1.88
C THR A 212 24.58 14.26 0.65
N ALA A 213 25.28 13.13 0.66
CA ALA A 213 26.07 12.65 -0.48
C ALA A 213 25.22 12.50 -1.75
N PHE A 214 24.10 11.75 -1.69
CA PHE A 214 23.23 11.55 -2.83
C PHE A 214 22.60 12.84 -3.36
N LEU A 215 22.15 13.74 -2.46
CA LEU A 215 21.56 15.02 -2.86
C LEU A 215 22.59 15.94 -3.53
N LEU A 216 23.80 16.03 -2.97
CA LEU A 216 24.87 16.83 -3.54
C LEU A 216 25.33 16.27 -4.89
N THR A 217 25.63 14.97 -4.98
CA THR A 217 26.02 14.33 -6.24
C THR A 217 24.92 14.46 -7.30
N GLY A 218 23.67 14.21 -6.93
CA GLY A 218 22.53 14.35 -7.83
C GLY A 218 22.36 15.79 -8.32
N GLY A 219 22.38 16.77 -7.41
CA GLY A 219 22.27 18.18 -7.73
C GLY A 219 23.41 18.70 -8.60
N MET A 220 24.66 18.33 -8.29
CA MET A 220 25.83 18.69 -9.09
C MET A 220 25.76 18.09 -10.50
N THR A 221 25.28 16.85 -10.63
CA THR A 221 25.14 16.18 -11.93
C THR A 221 24.06 16.83 -12.79
N VAL A 222 22.88 17.11 -12.20
CA VAL A 222 21.81 17.83 -12.91
C VAL A 222 22.24 19.24 -13.31
N LEU A 223 22.95 19.95 -12.42
CA LEU A 223 23.47 21.28 -12.74
C LEU A 223 24.51 21.24 -13.86
N GLY A 224 25.46 20.30 -13.79
CA GLY A 224 26.46 20.10 -14.84
C GLY A 224 25.81 19.75 -16.19
N TRP A 225 24.80 18.88 -16.17
CA TRP A 225 24.01 18.56 -17.35
C TRP A 225 23.26 19.79 -17.88
N LEU A 226 22.58 20.58 -17.03
CA LEU A 226 21.88 21.81 -17.45
C LEU A 226 22.85 22.80 -18.11
N LEU A 227 24.01 23.04 -17.50
CA LEU A 227 25.04 23.92 -18.07
C LEU A 227 25.53 23.41 -19.43
N TRP A 228 25.71 22.10 -19.56
CA TRP A 228 26.08 21.47 -20.83
C TRP A 228 24.97 21.60 -21.89
N VAL A 229 23.71 21.34 -21.51
CA VAL A 229 22.55 21.46 -22.41
C VAL A 229 22.40 22.89 -22.94
N PHE A 230 22.52 23.89 -22.07
CA PHE A 230 22.46 25.29 -22.50
C PHE A 230 23.67 25.73 -23.35
N GLY A 231 24.80 25.02 -23.26
CA GLY A 231 25.98 25.25 -24.07
C GLY A 231 26.05 24.41 -25.35
N SER A 232 25.18 23.41 -25.50
CA SER A 232 25.16 22.51 -26.66
C SER A 232 24.23 23.04 -27.75
N ASP A 233 24.68 23.04 -29.00
CA ASP A 233 23.87 23.36 -30.20
C ASP A 233 22.91 22.21 -30.57
N LEU A 234 22.46 21.40 -29.60
CA LEU A 234 21.62 20.25 -29.88
C LEU A 234 20.22 20.71 -30.30
N ASP A 235 19.94 20.58 -31.60
CA ASP A 235 18.62 20.85 -32.14
C ASP A 235 17.66 19.68 -31.82
N LEU A 236 17.00 19.78 -30.66
CA LEU A 236 15.99 18.80 -30.21
C LEU A 236 14.86 18.59 -31.23
N THR A 237 14.68 19.50 -32.19
CA THR A 237 13.65 19.37 -33.23
C THR A 237 14.05 18.39 -34.35
N GLN A 238 15.32 18.01 -34.46
CA GLN A 238 15.85 17.09 -35.47
C GLN A 238 16.01 15.64 -35.00
N ILE A 239 15.61 15.33 -33.77
CA ILE A 239 15.71 13.99 -33.21
C ILE A 239 14.66 13.12 -33.88
N ASP A 240 15.09 12.29 -34.82
CA ASP A 240 14.25 11.28 -35.46
C ASP A 240 14.36 9.97 -34.67
N PHE A 241 13.28 9.60 -33.96
CA PHE A 241 13.25 8.36 -33.17
C PHE A 241 13.16 7.10 -34.04
N ASP A 242 12.87 7.23 -35.34
CA ASP A 242 12.91 6.09 -36.27
C ASP A 242 14.37 5.77 -36.67
N ASN A 243 15.29 6.71 -36.45
CA ASN A 243 16.72 6.50 -36.64
C ASN A 243 17.40 6.04 -35.35
N LYS A 244 17.74 4.76 -35.29
CA LYS A 244 18.43 4.14 -34.14
C LYS A 244 19.71 4.86 -33.71
N GLU A 245 20.47 5.46 -34.63
CA GLU A 245 21.70 6.19 -34.28
C GLU A 245 21.40 7.50 -33.54
N LYS A 246 20.42 8.26 -34.03
CA LYS A 246 19.96 9.49 -33.37
C LYS A 246 19.29 9.19 -32.04
N GLU A 247 18.58 8.08 -31.95
CA GLU A 247 18.03 7.61 -30.68
C GLU A 247 19.14 7.27 -29.67
N ARG A 248 20.19 6.56 -30.11
CA ARG A 248 21.38 6.28 -29.28
C ARG A 248 22.10 7.55 -28.83
N GLU A 249 22.23 8.55 -29.69
CA GLU A 249 22.78 9.88 -29.35
C GLU A 249 21.92 10.58 -28.30
N TYR A 250 20.60 10.57 -28.46
CA TYR A 250 19.68 11.13 -27.47
C TYR A 250 19.77 10.43 -26.10
N ILE A 251 19.90 9.10 -26.10
CA ILE A 251 20.09 8.32 -24.86
C ILE A 251 21.41 8.71 -24.16
N ARG A 252 22.51 8.86 -24.90
CA ARG A 252 23.80 9.32 -24.36
C ARG A 252 23.71 10.75 -23.81
N TRP A 253 22.95 11.61 -24.48
CA TRP A 253 22.67 12.98 -24.03
C TRP A 253 21.82 13.03 -22.75
N LEU A 254 20.83 12.12 -22.60
CA LEU A 254 19.95 12.09 -21.43
C LEU A 254 20.57 11.39 -20.22
N THR A 255 21.60 10.57 -20.43
CA THR A 255 22.23 9.72 -19.41
C THR A 255 22.66 10.47 -18.12
N PRO A 256 23.31 11.65 -18.18
CA PRO A 256 23.66 12.41 -16.97
C PRO A 256 22.43 12.88 -16.18
N LEU A 257 21.35 13.28 -16.86
CA LEU A 257 20.09 13.65 -16.20
C LEU A 257 19.51 12.46 -15.42
N ILE A 258 19.48 11.27 -16.05
CA ILE A 258 18.98 10.05 -15.41
C ILE A 258 19.81 9.71 -14.17
N ALA A 259 21.14 9.82 -14.26
CA ALA A 259 22.03 9.59 -13.12
C ALA A 259 21.80 10.60 -11.99
N GLY A 260 21.66 11.89 -12.33
CA GLY A 260 21.37 12.96 -11.38
C GLY A 260 20.01 12.78 -10.68
N VAL A 261 18.95 12.52 -11.45
CA VAL A 261 17.59 12.28 -10.95
C VAL A 261 17.53 11.00 -10.09
N GLY A 262 18.23 9.94 -10.51
CA GLY A 262 18.35 8.71 -9.73
C GLY A 262 18.97 8.96 -8.35
N ASN A 263 20.09 9.69 -8.30
CA ASN A 263 20.73 10.07 -7.04
C ASN A 263 19.86 11.00 -6.18
N LEU A 264 19.19 11.99 -6.75
CA LEU A 264 18.24 12.84 -6.02
C LEU A 264 17.10 12.02 -5.42
N SER A 265 16.57 11.07 -6.18
CA SER A 265 15.52 10.15 -5.72
C SER A 265 16.01 9.29 -4.57
N MET A 266 17.21 8.70 -4.66
CA MET A 266 17.82 7.95 -3.57
C MET A 266 18.10 8.83 -2.34
N GLY A 267 18.54 10.07 -2.53
CA GLY A 267 18.70 11.05 -1.47
C GLY A 267 17.38 11.32 -0.74
N GLY A 268 16.28 11.51 -1.47
CA GLY A 268 14.94 11.64 -0.91
C GLY A 268 14.48 10.39 -0.13
N ILE A 269 14.76 9.21 -0.66
CA ILE A 269 14.46 7.92 0.00
C ILE A 269 15.23 7.80 1.33
N VAL A 270 16.54 8.10 1.34
CA VAL A 270 17.36 8.07 2.55
C VAL A 270 16.93 9.16 3.55
N ALA A 271 16.50 10.34 3.06
CA ALA A 271 15.96 11.41 3.91
C ALA A 271 14.76 10.94 4.74
N LEU A 272 13.85 10.14 4.16
CA LEU A 272 12.74 9.53 4.89
C LEU A 272 13.23 8.68 6.07
N ARG A 273 14.31 7.92 5.89
CA ARG A 273 14.90 7.11 6.97
C ARG A 273 15.57 7.95 8.04
N VAL A 274 16.23 9.04 7.69
CA VAL A 274 16.80 9.98 8.67
C VAL A 274 15.69 10.61 9.51
N GLN A 275 14.58 11.00 8.88
CA GLN A 275 13.42 11.55 9.58
C GLN A 275 12.79 10.53 10.53
N LEU A 276 12.67 9.27 10.11
CA LEU A 276 12.19 8.19 10.96
C LEU A 276 13.09 7.89 12.15
N ALA A 277 14.41 7.90 11.93
CA ALA A 277 15.36 7.66 13.00
C ALA A 277 15.22 8.74 14.09
N LYS A 278 14.94 9.99 13.70
CA LYS A 278 14.69 11.09 14.63
C LYS A 278 13.45 10.84 15.51
N ASP A 279 12.35 10.40 14.91
CA ASP A 279 11.09 10.15 15.64
C ASP A 279 11.20 8.91 16.55
N ASN A 280 11.91 7.87 16.11
CA ASN A 280 12.18 6.67 16.92
C ASN A 280 13.06 6.99 18.12
N GLN A 281 14.08 7.82 17.94
CA GLN A 281 14.99 8.23 19.01
C GLN A 281 14.23 8.97 20.13
N ALA A 282 13.31 9.89 19.77
CA ALA A 282 12.45 10.56 20.74
C ALA A 282 11.58 9.57 21.55
N THR A 283 11.14 8.49 20.92
CA THR A 283 10.37 7.42 21.58
C THR A 283 11.24 6.58 22.52
N ALA A 284 12.49 6.32 22.14
CA ALA A 284 13.46 5.59 22.95
C ALA A 284 13.87 6.40 24.19
N ASP A 285 14.14 7.70 24.02
CA ASP A 285 14.46 8.63 25.11
C ASP A 285 13.33 8.67 26.14
N LEU A 286 12.08 8.79 25.66
CA LEU A 286 10.92 8.74 26.54
C LEU A 286 10.81 7.43 27.34
N ARG A 287 11.12 6.28 26.72
CA ARG A 287 11.10 5.00 27.43
C ARG A 287 12.15 4.93 28.52
N VAL A 288 13.31 5.55 28.32
CA VAL A 288 14.35 5.66 29.36
C VAL A 288 13.85 6.53 30.50
N ASP A 289 13.34 7.72 30.20
CA ASP A 289 12.82 8.65 31.22
C ASP A 289 11.70 8.02 32.05
N LEU A 290 10.83 7.24 31.40
CA LEU A 290 9.78 6.44 32.04
C LEU A 290 10.32 5.38 32.99
N ILE A 291 11.36 4.65 32.59
CA ILE A 291 11.96 3.62 33.44
C ILE A 291 12.61 4.28 34.66
N CYS A 292 13.24 5.44 34.48
CA CYS A 292 13.84 6.19 35.57
C CYS A 292 12.81 6.78 36.54
N GLN A 293 11.64 7.24 36.06
CA GLN A 293 10.61 7.84 36.92
C GLN A 293 9.81 6.82 37.75
N VAL A 294 9.77 5.54 37.36
CA VAL A 294 8.98 4.52 38.07
C VAL A 294 9.59 4.12 39.42
N ASP A 295 10.88 4.40 39.65
CA ASP A 295 11.51 4.13 40.94
C ASP A 295 11.06 5.09 42.05
N GLU A 296 10.37 6.19 41.72
CA GLU A 296 10.04 7.26 42.66
C GLU A 296 8.56 7.33 43.11
N ALA A 297 7.65 6.50 42.57
CA ALA A 297 6.20 6.68 42.74
C ALA A 297 5.50 5.72 43.74
N ASP A 298 4.58 6.26 44.56
CA ASP A 298 3.82 5.59 45.64
C ASP A 298 2.50 4.94 45.12
N PRO A 299 2.12 3.69 45.51
CA PRO A 299 1.17 2.85 44.77
C PRO A 299 -0.34 3.04 44.95
N ASP A 300 -0.82 3.94 45.82
CA ASP A 300 -2.22 3.90 46.30
C ASP A 300 -3.13 5.03 45.74
N ASP A 301 -3.55 4.95 44.47
CA ASP A 301 -4.83 5.53 43.99
C ASP A 301 -5.09 5.20 42.51
N PHE A 302 -6.21 4.58 42.08
CA PHE A 302 -6.62 4.66 40.66
C PHE A 302 -8.04 4.21 40.24
N GLU A 303 -8.67 5.05 39.40
CA GLU A 303 -9.79 4.75 38.47
C GLU A 303 -9.39 5.20 37.03
N LEU A 304 -9.52 4.33 36.02
CA LEU A 304 -8.82 4.43 34.70
C LEU A 304 -9.75 4.71 33.48
N ASP A 305 -9.32 5.56 32.54
CA ASP A 305 -10.06 5.93 31.31
C ASP A 305 -9.77 4.98 30.11
N SER A 306 -10.69 4.95 29.15
CA SER A 306 -10.72 4.12 27.95
C SER A 306 -9.52 4.24 27.00
N ARG A 307 -8.80 5.37 26.98
CA ARG A 307 -7.58 5.57 26.15
C ARG A 307 -6.33 4.94 26.77
N GLU A 308 -6.27 4.87 28.10
CA GLU A 308 -5.18 4.22 28.83
C GLU A 308 -5.19 2.70 28.66
N LYS A 309 -6.35 2.09 28.35
CA LYS A 309 -6.46 0.63 28.12
C LYS A 309 -5.58 0.13 26.97
N VAL A 310 -5.39 0.92 25.91
CA VAL A 310 -4.54 0.53 24.77
C VAL A 310 -3.07 0.51 25.18
N VAL A 311 -2.65 1.53 25.94
CA VAL A 311 -1.28 1.67 26.47
C VAL A 311 -1.01 0.62 27.54
N ALA A 312 -1.95 0.40 28.46
CA ALA A 312 -1.89 -0.64 29.47
C ALA A 312 -1.83 -2.05 28.84
N MET A 313 -2.53 -2.31 27.72
CA MET A 313 -2.42 -3.59 27.01
C MET A 313 -1.02 -3.82 26.44
N GLN A 314 -0.40 -2.79 25.86
CA GLN A 314 0.97 -2.89 25.34
C GLN A 314 1.98 -3.14 26.47
N LEU A 315 1.79 -2.47 27.60
CA LEU A 315 2.61 -2.65 28.79
C LEU A 315 2.38 -4.03 29.43
N ARG A 316 1.17 -4.59 29.33
CA ARG A 316 0.89 -5.99 29.72
C ARG A 316 1.74 -6.98 28.95
N ARG A 317 1.93 -6.71 27.67
CA ARG A 317 2.62 -7.62 26.75
C ARG A 317 4.13 -7.54 26.89
N SER A 318 4.67 -6.38 27.28
CA SER A 318 6.09 -6.22 27.64
C SER A 318 6.41 -6.65 29.07
N GLY A 319 5.41 -7.04 29.88
CA GLY A 319 5.59 -7.30 31.31
C GLY A 319 5.71 -6.03 32.16
N ALA A 320 5.59 -4.84 31.55
CA ALA A 320 5.71 -3.55 32.20
C ALA A 320 4.36 -2.98 32.70
N ILE A 321 3.27 -3.76 32.72
CA ILE A 321 1.98 -3.25 33.21
C ILE A 321 2.02 -2.94 34.70
N GLU A 322 2.79 -3.71 35.48
CA GLU A 322 2.94 -3.47 36.90
C GLU A 322 3.77 -2.21 37.17
N VAL A 323 4.69 -1.88 36.26
CA VAL A 323 5.44 -0.62 36.25
C VAL A 323 4.50 0.55 35.90
N PHE A 324 3.66 0.40 34.87
CA PHE A 324 2.70 1.43 34.47
C PHE A 324 1.64 1.73 35.53
N LYS A 325 1.10 0.69 36.17
CA LYS A 325 0.09 0.83 37.23
C LYS A 325 0.63 1.57 38.47
N ARG A 326 1.95 1.57 38.69
CA ARG A 326 2.61 2.30 39.77
C ARG A 326 2.78 3.80 39.47
N LEU A 327 2.59 4.22 38.22
CA LEU A 327 2.65 5.63 37.85
C LEU A 327 1.40 6.36 38.34
N SER A 328 1.57 7.62 38.74
CA SER A 328 0.45 8.50 39.08
C SER A 328 -0.49 8.69 37.89
N VAL A 329 -1.76 9.05 38.13
CA VAL A 329 -2.74 9.29 37.05
C VAL A 329 -2.26 10.31 36.04
N LYS A 330 -1.60 11.34 36.54
CA LYS A 330 -1.05 12.40 35.71
C LYS A 330 0.06 11.87 34.80
N ASP A 331 0.94 11.02 35.33
CA ASP A 331 2.05 10.46 34.57
C ASP A 331 1.57 9.42 33.56
N GLN A 332 0.60 8.58 33.93
CA GLN A 332 -0.07 7.66 32.98
C GLN A 332 -0.68 8.42 31.81
N GLN A 333 -1.33 9.57 32.05
CA GLN A 333 -1.89 10.42 31.01
C GLN A 333 -0.81 11.08 30.14
N VAL A 334 0.29 11.54 30.72
CA VAL A 334 1.43 12.11 29.96
C VAL A 334 2.01 11.04 29.05
N VAL A 335 2.26 9.85 29.59
CA VAL A 335 2.79 8.70 28.84
C VAL A 335 1.86 8.27 27.73
N ALA A 336 0.55 8.18 28.01
CA ALA A 336 -0.43 7.83 27.00
C ALA A 336 -0.49 8.89 25.89
N ARG A 337 -0.40 10.18 26.24
CA ARG A 337 -0.39 11.29 25.28
C ARG A 337 0.86 11.25 24.39
N GLU A 338 2.03 10.98 24.95
CA GLU A 338 3.27 10.92 24.19
C GLU A 338 3.39 9.65 23.34
N GLN A 339 2.98 8.48 23.86
CA GLN A 339 2.87 7.27 23.05
C GLN A 339 1.91 7.47 21.88
N MET A 340 0.76 8.14 22.12
CA MET A 340 -0.17 8.49 21.06
C MET A 340 0.45 9.47 20.05
N HIS A 341 1.21 10.47 20.51
CA HIS A 341 1.92 11.39 19.62
C HIS A 341 2.94 10.65 18.73
N ASN A 342 3.73 9.75 19.32
CA ASN A 342 4.71 8.94 18.59
C ASN A 342 4.03 8.01 17.58
N MET A 343 2.91 7.40 17.96
CA MET A 343 2.08 6.60 17.04
C MET A 343 1.53 7.44 15.88
N VAL A 344 1.05 8.65 16.15
CA VAL A 344 0.58 9.58 15.11
C VAL A 344 1.73 9.95 14.17
N SER A 345 2.94 10.20 14.68
CA SER A 345 4.11 10.47 13.82
C SER A 345 4.44 9.27 12.95
N LEU A 346 4.42 8.08 13.54
CA LEU A 346 4.68 6.83 12.83
C LEU A 346 3.66 6.58 11.71
N PHE A 347 2.38 6.82 11.99
CA PHE A 347 1.33 6.76 10.99
C PHE A 347 1.55 7.76 9.88
N LYS A 348 1.90 9.02 10.20
CA LYS A 348 2.23 10.02 9.18
C LYS A 348 3.36 9.52 8.29
N THR A 349 4.39 8.89 8.85
CA THR A 349 5.46 8.35 8.03
C THR A 349 5.03 7.16 7.19
N ILE A 350 4.29 6.20 7.75
CA ILE A 350 3.75 5.07 6.98
C ILE A 350 2.86 5.58 5.83
N LYS A 351 2.05 6.61 6.07
CA LYS A 351 1.22 7.26 5.05
C LYS A 351 2.08 7.91 3.96
N VAL A 352 3.09 8.71 4.33
CA VAL A 352 4.03 9.34 3.35
C VAL A 352 4.74 8.28 2.51
N VAL A 353 5.26 7.24 3.17
CA VAL A 353 5.95 6.11 2.52
C VAL A 353 5.01 5.35 1.58
N GLY A 354 3.79 5.06 2.04
CA GLY A 354 2.76 4.42 1.24
C GLY A 354 2.38 5.26 0.02
N CYS A 355 2.25 6.59 0.17
CA CYS A 355 2.03 7.51 -0.93
C CYS A 355 3.20 7.51 -1.91
N CYS A 356 4.45 7.60 -1.45
CA CYS A 356 5.62 7.49 -2.33
C CYS A 356 5.64 6.16 -3.10
N PHE A 357 5.27 5.06 -2.44
CA PHE A 357 5.18 3.74 -3.07
C PHE A 357 4.10 3.68 -4.14
N LEU A 358 2.89 4.17 -3.84
CA LEU A 358 1.79 4.23 -4.80
C LEU A 358 2.11 5.17 -5.97
N THR A 359 2.77 6.30 -5.71
CA THR A 359 3.26 7.21 -6.75
C THR A 359 4.26 6.51 -7.65
N LEU A 360 5.25 5.82 -7.10
CA LEU A 360 6.23 5.08 -7.89
C LEU A 360 5.60 3.93 -8.68
N LEU A 361 4.65 3.20 -8.08
CA LEU A 361 3.90 2.15 -8.76
C LEU A 361 3.07 2.71 -9.93
N GLY A 362 2.40 3.84 -9.71
CA GLY A 362 1.63 4.51 -10.76
C GLY A 362 2.54 5.09 -11.85
N CYS A 363 3.68 5.68 -11.49
CA CYS A 363 4.67 6.11 -12.49
C CYS A 363 5.17 4.90 -13.30
N ALA A 364 5.52 3.79 -12.65
CA ALA A 364 5.91 2.56 -13.34
C ALA A 364 4.81 2.06 -14.29
N TYR A 365 3.55 2.07 -13.86
CA TYR A 365 2.40 1.73 -14.71
C TYR A 365 2.27 2.67 -15.93
N VAL A 366 2.44 3.97 -15.75
CA VAL A 366 2.44 4.91 -16.86
C VAL A 366 3.56 4.61 -17.82
N THR A 367 4.75 4.36 -17.28
CA THR A 367 5.91 4.03 -18.07
C THR A 367 5.69 2.72 -18.85
N PHE A 368 5.08 1.70 -18.25
CA PHE A 368 4.63 0.49 -18.96
C PHE A 368 3.59 0.78 -20.05
N SER A 369 2.71 1.76 -19.84
CA SER A 369 1.74 2.17 -20.86
C SER A 369 2.41 2.90 -22.03
N LEU A 370 3.53 3.58 -21.79
CA LEU A 370 4.36 4.21 -22.82
C LEU A 370 5.20 3.19 -23.62
N VAL A 371 5.37 1.94 -23.13
CA VAL A 371 6.07 0.83 -23.85
C VAL A 371 5.42 0.48 -25.18
N ALA A 372 4.14 0.83 -25.38
CA ALA A 372 3.50 0.63 -26.66
C ALA A 372 4.18 1.43 -27.81
N ALA A 373 5.06 2.38 -27.49
CA ALA A 373 6.02 2.91 -28.43
C ALA A 373 7.26 2.00 -28.47
N ASP A 374 7.50 1.33 -29.61
CA ASP A 374 8.72 0.54 -29.91
C ASP A 374 9.94 1.47 -30.03
N SER A 375 10.36 2.08 -28.92
CA SER A 375 11.58 2.90 -28.85
C SER A 375 12.47 2.46 -27.69
N HIS A 376 13.79 2.45 -27.92
CA HIS A 376 14.79 2.20 -26.89
C HIS A 376 14.70 3.23 -25.75
N VAL A 377 14.31 4.48 -26.04
CA VAL A 377 14.06 5.52 -25.02
C VAL A 377 12.91 5.11 -24.10
N SER A 378 11.81 4.60 -24.65
CA SER A 378 10.68 4.13 -23.83
C SER A 378 11.15 3.00 -22.90
N GLN A 379 11.83 1.99 -23.45
CA GLN A 379 12.39 0.88 -22.67
C GLN A 379 13.38 1.33 -21.58
N MET A 380 14.23 2.33 -21.87
CA MET A 380 15.13 2.93 -20.90
C MET A 380 14.37 3.51 -19.71
N ILE A 381 13.35 4.33 -19.96
CA ILE A 381 12.56 4.96 -18.89
C ILE A 381 11.84 3.87 -18.07
N VAL A 382 11.31 2.83 -18.73
CA VAL A 382 10.65 1.69 -18.07
C VAL A 382 11.58 0.99 -17.12
N LEU A 383 12.76 0.61 -17.60
CA LEU A 383 13.72 -0.10 -16.79
C LEU A 383 14.27 0.80 -15.69
N PHE A 384 14.53 2.09 -15.95
CA PHE A 384 14.89 3.04 -14.90
C PHE A 384 13.84 3.10 -13.79
N MET A 385 12.57 3.32 -14.16
CA MET A 385 11.47 3.43 -13.20
C MET A 385 11.21 2.10 -12.47
N GLY A 386 11.25 0.97 -13.17
CA GLY A 386 11.11 -0.37 -12.61
C GLY A 386 12.24 -0.70 -11.63
N MET A 387 13.49 -0.39 -11.99
CA MET A 387 14.64 -0.57 -11.12
C MET A 387 14.57 0.38 -9.90
N MET A 388 14.22 1.65 -10.08
CA MET A 388 13.97 2.59 -8.98
C MET A 388 12.87 2.09 -8.04
N PHE A 389 11.77 1.55 -8.59
CA PHE A 389 10.70 0.94 -7.82
C PHE A 389 11.19 -0.27 -7.04
N MET A 390 11.97 -1.17 -7.64
CA MET A 390 12.54 -2.32 -6.94
C MET A 390 13.52 -1.89 -5.83
N CYS A 391 14.42 -0.94 -6.11
CA CYS A 391 15.31 -0.38 -5.10
C CYS A 391 14.56 0.28 -3.95
N PHE A 392 13.53 1.06 -4.25
CA PHE A 392 12.68 1.66 -3.24
C PHE A 392 11.94 0.60 -2.43
N THR A 393 11.38 -0.42 -3.08
CA THR A 393 10.70 -1.54 -2.40
C THR A 393 11.65 -2.30 -1.48
N ALA A 394 12.86 -2.62 -1.97
CA ALA A 394 13.89 -3.27 -1.17
C ALA A 394 14.31 -2.38 0.01
N PHE A 395 14.51 -1.08 -0.22
CA PHE A 395 14.80 -0.11 0.82
C PHE A 395 13.68 -0.03 1.86
N LEU A 396 12.41 -0.02 1.43
CA LEU A 396 11.27 -0.01 2.34
C LEU A 396 11.25 -1.29 3.16
N CYS A 397 11.40 -2.45 2.51
CA CYS A 397 11.46 -3.73 3.20
C CYS A 397 12.59 -3.74 4.23
N LEU A 398 13.81 -3.33 3.89
CA LEU A 398 14.96 -3.36 4.79
C LEU A 398 14.92 -2.30 5.88
N SER A 399 14.56 -1.06 5.54
CA SER A 399 14.55 0.07 6.49
C SER A 399 13.40 -0.02 7.46
N PHE A 400 12.25 -0.51 6.99
CA PHE A 400 11.05 -0.64 7.82
C PHE A 400 10.87 -2.06 8.33
N TRP A 401 11.72 -3.04 8.03
CA TRP A 401 11.52 -4.42 8.51
C TRP A 401 11.31 -4.45 10.03
N ARG A 402 12.25 -3.87 10.78
CA ARG A 402 12.18 -3.81 12.25
C ARG A 402 10.94 -3.07 12.72
N LEU A 403 10.56 -1.98 12.03
CA LEU A 403 9.35 -1.25 12.35
C LEU A 403 8.11 -2.07 12.05
N ILE A 404 8.02 -2.73 10.91
CA ILE A 404 6.93 -3.60 10.52
C ILE A 404 6.82 -4.75 11.51
N GLU A 405 7.92 -5.35 11.95
CA GLU A 405 7.89 -6.45 12.93
C GLU A 405 7.40 -5.98 14.31
N THR A 406 7.83 -4.80 14.78
CA THR A 406 7.35 -4.23 16.04
C THR A 406 5.92 -3.69 15.94
N THR A 407 5.53 -3.19 14.78
CA THR A 407 4.21 -2.61 14.54
C THR A 407 3.19 -3.59 14.01
N LYS A 408 3.57 -4.78 13.53
CA LYS A 408 2.66 -5.72 12.87
C LYS A 408 1.45 -6.02 13.73
N ASP A 409 1.70 -6.38 14.99
CA ASP A 409 0.64 -6.71 15.94
C ASP A 409 -0.26 -5.51 16.19
N TRP A 410 0.34 -4.33 16.37
CA TRP A 410 -0.39 -3.08 16.54
C TRP A 410 -1.15 -2.64 15.27
N PHE A 411 -0.59 -2.85 14.09
CA PHE A 411 -1.20 -2.53 12.81
C PHE A 411 -2.51 -3.30 12.70
N PHE A 412 -2.49 -4.60 13.00
CA PHE A 412 -3.68 -5.43 13.04
C PHE A 412 -4.69 -5.04 14.12
N GLU A 413 -4.26 -4.38 15.20
CA GLU A 413 -5.15 -3.80 16.23
C GLU A 413 -5.73 -2.44 15.81
N CYS A 414 -5.03 -1.69 14.97
CA CYS A 414 -5.50 -0.39 14.48
C CYS A 414 -6.72 -0.51 13.57
N PRO A 415 -7.55 0.55 13.44
CA PRO A 415 -8.71 0.54 12.54
C PRO A 415 -8.37 0.10 11.11
N LEU A 416 -7.24 0.58 10.58
CA LEU A 416 -6.77 0.22 9.24
C LEU A 416 -6.40 -1.26 9.12
N GLY A 417 -5.62 -1.83 10.04
CA GLY A 417 -5.27 -3.24 9.94
C GLY A 417 -6.43 -4.16 10.32
N ARG A 418 -7.38 -3.73 11.16
CA ARG A 418 -8.66 -4.41 11.34
C ARG A 418 -9.49 -4.41 10.06
N MET A 419 -9.52 -3.28 9.34
CA MET A 419 -10.15 -3.19 8.02
C MET A 419 -9.43 -4.11 7.01
N ALA A 420 -8.10 -4.08 6.93
CA ALA A 420 -7.32 -4.95 6.05
C ALA A 420 -7.52 -6.44 6.39
N THR A 421 -7.58 -6.78 7.68
CA THR A 421 -7.88 -8.13 8.14
C THR A 421 -9.29 -8.54 7.75
N SER A 422 -10.28 -7.67 8.00
CA SER A 422 -11.67 -7.89 7.60
C SER A 422 -11.81 -8.04 6.08
N LEU A 423 -11.07 -7.25 5.29
CA LEU A 423 -11.03 -7.38 3.83
C LEU A 423 -10.39 -8.69 3.40
N SER A 424 -9.25 -9.08 3.97
CA SER A 424 -8.59 -10.37 3.65
C SER A 424 -9.40 -11.60 4.09
N GLN A 425 -10.27 -11.43 5.08
CA GLN A 425 -11.23 -12.44 5.50
C GLN A 425 -12.51 -12.46 4.64
N ASN A 426 -12.75 -11.42 3.85
CA ASN A 426 -13.89 -11.34 2.95
C ASN A 426 -13.70 -12.29 1.77
N ASP A 427 -14.70 -13.13 1.52
CA ASP A 427 -14.66 -14.13 0.45
C ASP A 427 -14.62 -13.52 -0.96
N TRP A 428 -15.15 -12.32 -1.17
CA TRP A 428 -14.99 -11.58 -2.43
C TRP A 428 -13.53 -11.21 -2.66
N PHE A 429 -12.84 -10.71 -1.64
CA PHE A 429 -11.44 -10.36 -1.74
C PHE A 429 -10.58 -11.61 -1.98
N ARG A 430 -10.86 -12.72 -1.28
CA ARG A 430 -10.21 -14.01 -1.52
C ARG A 430 -10.44 -14.52 -2.94
N ALA A 431 -11.65 -14.38 -3.47
CA ALA A 431 -11.96 -14.74 -4.85
C ALA A 431 -11.15 -13.90 -5.86
N ILE A 432 -11.12 -12.57 -5.69
CA ILE A 432 -10.30 -11.66 -6.52
C ILE A 432 -8.81 -12.04 -6.43
N PHE A 433 -8.32 -12.25 -5.21
CA PHE A 433 -6.94 -12.64 -4.96
C PHE A 433 -6.60 -13.97 -5.64
N LEU A 434 -7.46 -14.99 -5.52
CA LEU A 434 -7.27 -16.28 -6.18
C LEU A 434 -7.32 -16.13 -7.70
N CYS A 435 -8.26 -15.38 -8.27
CA CYS A 435 -8.31 -15.11 -9.70
C CYS A 435 -6.99 -14.51 -10.21
N LEU A 436 -6.41 -13.55 -9.49
CA LEU A 436 -5.17 -12.88 -9.90
C LEU A 436 -3.92 -13.72 -9.67
N VAL A 437 -3.82 -14.42 -8.53
CA VAL A 437 -2.58 -15.05 -8.07
C VAL A 437 -2.47 -16.52 -8.44
N LEU A 438 -3.57 -17.20 -8.77
CA LEU A 438 -3.55 -18.64 -9.06
C LEU A 438 -2.48 -19.07 -10.09
N PRO A 439 -2.23 -18.33 -11.21
CA PRO A 439 -1.15 -18.69 -12.13
C PRO A 439 0.25 -18.63 -11.52
N ALA A 440 0.45 -17.80 -10.48
CA ALA A 440 1.71 -17.67 -9.76
C ALA A 440 1.86 -18.67 -8.61
N ILE A 441 0.80 -19.39 -8.21
CA ILE A 441 0.87 -20.37 -7.11
C ILE A 441 1.81 -21.54 -7.43
N PRO A 442 1.78 -22.19 -8.61
CA PRO A 442 2.71 -23.29 -8.94
C PRO A 442 4.20 -22.93 -8.82
N PRO A 443 4.72 -21.81 -9.39
CA PRO A 443 6.12 -21.45 -9.21
C PRO A 443 6.46 -21.11 -7.75
N VAL A 444 5.55 -20.47 -7.00
CA VAL A 444 5.77 -20.20 -5.56
C VAL A 444 5.82 -21.49 -4.74
N LEU A 445 4.95 -22.46 -5.04
CA LEU A 445 4.96 -23.79 -4.43
C LEU A 445 6.27 -24.53 -4.71
N LEU A 446 6.72 -24.50 -5.96
CA LEU A 446 7.98 -25.10 -6.38
C LEU A 446 9.16 -24.48 -5.64
N LEU A 447 9.23 -23.14 -5.58
CA LEU A 447 10.26 -22.42 -4.83
C LEU A 447 10.22 -22.77 -3.34
N SER A 448 9.03 -22.86 -2.73
CA SER A 448 8.87 -23.27 -1.33
C SER A 448 9.34 -24.71 -1.09
N ALA A 449 9.05 -25.63 -2.03
CA ALA A 449 9.50 -27.01 -1.96
C ALA A 449 11.02 -27.13 -2.12
N MET A 450 11.61 -26.43 -3.10
CA MET A 450 13.06 -26.35 -3.28
C MET A 450 13.75 -25.79 -2.03
N ASN A 451 13.20 -24.73 -1.44
CA ASN A 451 13.72 -24.15 -0.20
C ASN A 451 13.64 -25.14 0.97
N GLN A 452 12.55 -25.90 1.08
CA GLN A 452 12.42 -26.92 2.10
C GLN A 452 13.41 -28.08 1.87
N LEU A 453 13.62 -28.50 0.63
CA LEU A 453 14.62 -29.52 0.27
C LEU A 453 16.03 -29.07 0.67
N VAL A 454 16.41 -27.83 0.35
CA VAL A 454 17.71 -27.27 0.74
C VAL A 454 17.86 -27.26 2.27
N ARG A 455 16.80 -26.91 3.02
CA ARG A 455 16.81 -26.94 4.49
C ARG A 455 16.99 -28.36 5.05
N LYS A 456 16.35 -29.36 4.42
CA LYS A 456 16.53 -30.77 4.76
C LYS A 456 17.97 -31.21 4.49
N CYS A 457 18.50 -30.92 3.31
CA CYS A 457 19.88 -31.26 2.94
C CYS A 457 20.92 -30.61 3.87
N ARG A 458 20.64 -29.42 4.42
CA ARG A 458 21.53 -28.72 5.35
C ARG A 458 21.35 -29.12 6.83
N GLY A 459 20.40 -29.99 7.17
CA GLY A 459 20.14 -30.40 8.55
C GLY A 459 19.61 -29.28 9.48
N LEU A 460 19.07 -28.20 8.93
CA LEU A 460 18.72 -26.98 9.68
C LEU A 460 17.52 -27.15 10.63
N TYR A 461 16.74 -28.21 10.47
CA TYR A 461 15.54 -28.49 11.27
C TYR A 461 15.84 -28.90 12.71
N THR A 462 17.04 -29.41 13.01
CA THR A 462 17.43 -29.82 14.37
C THR A 462 17.74 -28.65 15.30
N ARG A 463 18.06 -27.47 14.73
CA ARG A 463 18.52 -26.30 15.49
C ARG A 463 17.43 -25.28 15.82
N ILE A 464 16.29 -25.33 15.13
CA ILE A 464 15.18 -24.44 15.41
C ILE A 464 14.35 -25.13 16.51
N PRO A 465 14.36 -24.64 17.77
CA PRO A 465 13.48 -25.20 18.77
C PRO A 465 12.05 -25.08 18.25
N PRO A 466 11.21 -26.13 18.37
CA PRO A 466 9.83 -26.05 17.94
C PRO A 466 9.22 -24.80 18.56
N ARG A 467 8.74 -23.87 17.72
CA ARG A 467 8.07 -22.65 18.18
C ARG A 467 7.05 -23.09 19.21
N ARG A 468 7.17 -22.63 20.46
CA ARG A 468 6.37 -23.08 21.61
C ARG A 468 4.87 -22.88 21.31
N ILE A 469 4.24 -23.86 20.68
CA ILE A 469 2.79 -24.05 20.67
C ILE A 469 2.31 -24.14 22.12
N SER A 470 3.17 -24.61 23.03
CA SER A 470 2.95 -24.61 24.48
C SER A 470 2.73 -23.22 25.08
N ALA A 471 3.32 -22.13 24.57
CA ALA A 471 3.10 -20.79 25.13
C ALA A 471 1.69 -20.25 24.82
N PHE A 472 1.18 -20.55 23.61
CA PHE A 472 -0.20 -20.22 23.26
C PHE A 472 -1.19 -21.12 24.01
N LYS A 473 -0.88 -22.41 24.13
CA LYS A 473 -1.70 -23.37 24.89
C LYS A 473 -1.77 -22.99 26.37
N GLN A 474 -0.65 -22.59 26.95
CA GLN A 474 -0.55 -22.08 28.32
C GLN A 474 -1.27 -20.74 28.49
N GLN A 475 -1.24 -19.83 27.51
CA GLN A 475 -2.07 -18.61 27.54
C GLN A 475 -3.58 -18.88 27.52
N VAL A 476 -4.03 -19.93 26.84
CA VAL A 476 -5.44 -20.34 26.79
C VAL A 476 -5.85 -21.05 28.09
N GLU A 477 -4.95 -21.87 28.65
CA GLU A 477 -5.15 -22.58 29.93
C GLU A 477 -5.10 -21.61 31.13
N ASP A 478 -4.22 -20.60 31.10
CA ASP A 478 -4.06 -19.59 32.18
C ASP A 478 -5.09 -18.44 32.11
N ALA A 479 -5.96 -18.41 31.10
CA ALA A 479 -6.99 -17.38 31.00
C ALA A 479 -8.03 -17.54 32.13
N PRO A 480 -8.17 -16.55 33.03
CA PRO A 480 -8.98 -16.70 34.25
C PRO A 480 -10.45 -16.99 33.93
N GLU A 481 -11.02 -17.97 34.62
CA GLU A 481 -12.37 -18.51 34.38
C GLU A 481 -13.52 -17.50 34.54
N GLY A 482 -13.26 -16.29 35.06
CA GLY A 482 -14.28 -15.28 35.36
C GLY A 482 -14.41 -14.11 34.38
N ALA A 483 -13.61 -14.01 33.33
CA ALA A 483 -13.73 -12.89 32.39
C ALA A 483 -14.95 -13.10 31.47
N GLY A 484 -16.06 -12.41 31.77
CA GLY A 484 -17.41 -12.56 31.18
C GLY A 484 -17.58 -12.32 29.67
N GLY A 485 -16.57 -12.59 28.84
CA GLY A 485 -16.75 -12.79 27.41
C GLY A 485 -17.48 -14.11 27.16
N GLY A 486 -18.64 -14.03 26.51
CA GLY A 486 -19.61 -15.13 26.41
C GLY A 486 -19.03 -16.53 26.13
N ARG A 487 -19.60 -17.51 26.83
CA ARG A 487 -19.33 -18.97 26.74
C ARG A 487 -19.19 -19.52 25.31
N ALA A 488 -19.84 -18.89 24.34
CA ALA A 488 -19.76 -19.25 22.92
C ALA A 488 -18.36 -19.07 22.32
N SER A 489 -17.57 -18.06 22.75
CA SER A 489 -16.24 -17.82 22.17
C SER A 489 -15.18 -18.81 22.67
N ARG A 490 -15.31 -19.29 23.92
CA ARG A 490 -14.38 -20.27 24.51
C ARG A 490 -14.59 -21.67 23.93
N ALA A 491 -15.83 -22.10 23.71
CA ALA A 491 -16.12 -23.39 23.07
C ALA A 491 -15.53 -23.46 21.65
N THR A 492 -15.64 -22.37 20.86
CA THR A 492 -15.08 -22.33 19.50
C THR A 492 -13.56 -22.30 19.49
N LEU A 493 -12.90 -21.70 20.49
CA LEU A 493 -11.43 -21.67 20.57
C LEU A 493 -10.83 -22.99 21.08
N THR A 494 -11.55 -23.73 21.93
CA THR A 494 -11.04 -24.98 22.51
C THR A 494 -11.13 -26.16 21.53
N GLU A 495 -12.02 -26.08 20.54
CA GLU A 495 -12.21 -27.12 19.52
C GLU A 495 -11.42 -26.89 18.22
N VAL A 496 -10.66 -25.78 18.12
CA VAL A 496 -9.64 -25.64 17.07
C VAL A 496 -8.46 -26.52 17.47
N GLN A 497 -8.61 -27.83 17.25
CA GLN A 497 -7.47 -28.73 17.11
C GLN A 497 -6.63 -28.17 15.96
N ILE A 498 -5.60 -27.41 16.30
CA ILE A 498 -4.54 -27.09 15.36
C ILE A 498 -3.94 -28.45 15.04
N GLU A 499 -4.33 -29.01 13.89
CA GLU A 499 -3.75 -30.23 13.35
C GLU A 499 -2.24 -30.04 13.43
N VAL A 500 -1.58 -30.89 14.23
CA VAL A 500 -0.17 -30.73 14.55
C VAL A 500 0.55 -30.82 13.21
N LEU A 501 1.13 -29.70 12.76
CA LEU A 501 1.90 -29.68 11.53
C LEU A 501 2.93 -30.82 11.59
N PRO A 502 3.11 -31.58 10.49
CA PRO A 502 4.10 -32.64 10.46
C PRO A 502 5.46 -32.09 10.86
N ALA A 503 6.32 -32.94 11.44
CA ALA A 503 7.65 -32.51 11.84
C ALA A 503 8.37 -31.84 10.66
N PRO A 504 9.21 -30.82 10.87
CA PRO A 504 9.83 -30.07 9.77
C PRO A 504 10.57 -30.96 8.75
N GLN A 505 11.09 -32.11 9.19
CA GLN A 505 11.71 -33.13 8.34
C GLN A 505 10.74 -33.80 7.34
N ASP A 506 9.45 -33.86 7.68
CA ASP A 506 8.40 -34.50 6.89
C ASP A 506 7.63 -33.49 6.02
N GLN A 507 7.74 -32.19 6.33
CA GLN A 507 7.11 -31.12 5.55
C GLN A 507 7.66 -31.05 4.11
N LEU A 508 6.78 -30.99 3.12
CA LEU A 508 7.17 -30.85 1.70
C LEU A 508 7.46 -29.40 1.32
N PHE A 509 6.75 -28.45 1.94
CA PHE A 509 6.92 -27.00 1.77
C PHE A 509 7.50 -26.38 3.04
N THR A 510 7.91 -25.11 2.95
CA THR A 510 8.33 -24.37 4.15
C THR A 510 7.20 -24.24 5.17
N GLU A 511 7.52 -24.23 6.46
CA GLU A 511 6.54 -24.11 7.57
C GLU A 511 5.55 -22.95 7.38
N ARG A 512 6.04 -21.79 6.92
CA ARG A 512 5.18 -20.63 6.64
C ARG A 512 4.15 -20.92 5.56
N PHE A 513 4.58 -21.55 4.47
CA PHE A 513 3.69 -21.89 3.38
C PHE A 513 2.71 -22.98 3.81
N MET A 514 3.16 -23.94 4.63
CA MET A 514 2.26 -24.93 5.25
C MET A 514 1.20 -24.27 6.13
N LEU A 515 1.56 -23.26 6.95
CA LEU A 515 0.59 -22.48 7.72
C LEU A 515 -0.40 -21.72 6.81
N GLN A 516 0.06 -21.20 5.68
CA GLN A 516 -0.81 -20.55 4.70
C GLN A 516 -1.74 -21.53 3.98
N ILE A 517 -1.24 -22.72 3.58
CA ILE A 517 -2.07 -23.80 3.04
C ILE A 517 -3.12 -24.20 4.06
N GLU A 518 -2.73 -24.37 5.32
CA GLU A 518 -3.65 -24.76 6.38
C GLU A 518 -4.69 -23.68 6.68
N ALA A 519 -4.27 -22.41 6.66
CA ALA A 519 -5.21 -21.29 6.73
C ALA A 519 -6.17 -21.25 5.53
N ALA A 520 -5.67 -21.54 4.31
CA ALA A 520 -6.48 -21.59 3.10
C ALA A 520 -7.45 -22.77 3.08
N ARG A 521 -7.04 -23.94 3.58
CA ARG A 521 -7.90 -25.13 3.73
C ARG A 521 -9.14 -24.86 4.58
N ARG A 522 -9.07 -23.90 5.50
CA ARG A 522 -10.17 -23.49 6.38
C ARG A 522 -11.10 -22.44 5.75
N TRP A 523 -10.80 -21.99 4.55
CA TRP A 523 -11.66 -21.04 3.87
C TRP A 523 -13.00 -21.67 3.50
N ASP A 524 -14.03 -20.83 3.46
CA ASP A 524 -15.34 -21.25 2.99
C ASP A 524 -15.36 -21.30 1.45
N TYR A 525 -14.82 -22.39 0.89
CA TYR A 525 -14.79 -22.60 -0.55
C TYR A 525 -16.20 -22.64 -1.18
N MET A 526 -17.26 -22.94 -0.40
CA MET A 526 -18.64 -22.86 -0.92
C MET A 526 -19.06 -21.44 -1.20
N SER A 527 -18.60 -20.49 -0.40
CA SER A 527 -18.81 -19.06 -0.61
C SER A 527 -17.86 -18.48 -1.68
N ILE A 528 -16.60 -18.93 -1.71
CA ILE A 528 -15.54 -18.36 -2.57
C ILE A 528 -15.67 -18.82 -4.03
N VAL A 529 -15.90 -20.11 -4.30
CA VAL A 529 -15.91 -20.67 -5.66
C VAL A 529 -16.93 -19.99 -6.59
N PRO A 530 -18.19 -19.75 -6.19
CA PRO A 530 -19.14 -19.00 -7.03
C PRO A 530 -18.68 -17.57 -7.32
N LYS A 531 -18.05 -16.89 -6.35
CA LYS A 531 -17.55 -15.53 -6.50
C LYS A 531 -16.38 -15.47 -7.48
N ILE A 532 -15.53 -16.50 -7.51
CA ILE A 532 -14.44 -16.62 -8.50
C ILE A 532 -15.01 -16.58 -9.93
N PHE A 533 -16.07 -17.34 -10.23
CA PHE A 533 -16.72 -17.29 -11.55
C PHE A 533 -17.22 -15.88 -11.89
N ILE A 534 -17.89 -15.21 -10.94
CA ILE A 534 -18.40 -13.85 -11.15
C ILE A 534 -17.25 -12.88 -11.44
N VAL A 535 -16.17 -12.94 -10.65
CA VAL A 535 -14.99 -12.08 -10.84
C VAL A 535 -14.32 -12.36 -12.17
N ALA A 536 -14.18 -13.63 -12.56
CA ALA A 536 -13.54 -14.04 -13.80
C ALA A 536 -14.35 -13.59 -15.03
N VAL A 537 -15.67 -13.80 -15.03
CA VAL A 537 -16.56 -13.30 -16.09
C VAL A 537 -16.58 -11.79 -16.12
N ALA A 538 -16.67 -11.12 -14.97
CA ALA A 538 -16.60 -9.67 -14.90
C ALA A 538 -15.26 -9.16 -15.47
N PHE A 539 -14.15 -9.82 -15.19
CA PHE A 539 -12.86 -9.47 -15.76
C PHE A 539 -12.83 -9.63 -17.29
N ILE A 540 -13.34 -10.75 -17.84
CA ILE A 540 -13.44 -10.94 -19.30
C ILE A 540 -14.32 -9.85 -19.93
N LEU A 541 -15.50 -9.60 -19.36
CA LEU A 541 -16.45 -8.62 -19.89
C LEU A 541 -15.88 -7.19 -19.82
N MET A 542 -15.39 -6.78 -18.65
CA MET A 542 -14.95 -5.41 -18.37
C MET A 542 -13.59 -5.09 -19.00
N SER A 543 -12.62 -5.99 -18.90
CA SER A 543 -11.23 -5.72 -19.30
C SER A 543 -10.91 -6.14 -20.72
N ILE A 544 -11.64 -7.12 -21.29
CA ILE A 544 -11.32 -7.69 -22.60
C ILE A 544 -12.38 -7.32 -23.64
N LEU A 545 -13.64 -7.71 -23.39
CA LEU A 545 -14.68 -7.58 -24.41
C LEU A 545 -15.16 -6.14 -24.59
N THR A 546 -15.46 -5.45 -23.48
CA THR A 546 -16.01 -4.08 -23.52
C THR A 546 -15.10 -3.10 -24.26
N PRO A 547 -13.77 -3.02 -24.01
CA PRO A 547 -12.90 -2.08 -24.72
C PRO A 547 -12.86 -2.34 -26.23
N LYS A 548 -12.82 -3.62 -26.65
CA LYS A 548 -12.78 -4.01 -28.06
C LYS A 548 -14.07 -3.64 -28.79
N LEU A 549 -15.22 -3.98 -28.21
CA LEU A 549 -16.52 -3.64 -28.77
C LEU A 549 -16.78 -2.13 -28.74
N LEU A 550 -16.30 -1.43 -27.70
CA LEU A 550 -16.39 0.01 -27.60
C LEU A 550 -15.58 0.70 -28.71
N ASN A 551 -14.37 0.22 -29.03
CA ASN A 551 -13.59 0.76 -30.15
C ASN A 551 -14.33 0.61 -31.49
N VAL A 552 -14.96 -0.54 -31.73
CA VAL A 552 -15.80 -0.77 -32.92
C VAL A 552 -16.97 0.20 -32.98
N PHE A 553 -17.71 0.33 -31.87
CA PHE A 553 -18.84 1.24 -31.77
C PHE A 553 -18.42 2.70 -32.02
N LEU A 554 -17.31 3.13 -31.41
CA LEU A 554 -16.80 4.50 -31.54
C LEU A 554 -16.22 4.77 -32.94
N SER A 555 -15.57 3.80 -33.60
CA SER A 555 -15.15 3.93 -35.00
C SER A 555 -16.36 4.06 -35.94
N TRP A 556 -17.40 3.23 -35.75
CA TRP A 556 -18.65 3.35 -36.49
C TRP A 556 -19.29 4.75 -36.31
N LEU A 557 -19.36 5.22 -35.07
CA LEU A 557 -19.88 6.55 -34.74
C LEU A 557 -19.01 7.67 -35.34
N SER A 558 -17.69 7.51 -35.31
CA SER A 558 -16.72 8.43 -35.95
C SER A 558 -17.03 8.61 -37.43
N LYS A 559 -17.22 7.50 -38.16
CA LYS A 559 -17.55 7.55 -39.59
C LYS A 559 -18.88 8.28 -39.81
N LEU A 560 -19.92 7.89 -39.06
CA LEU A 560 -21.25 8.50 -39.16
C LEU A 560 -21.21 10.01 -38.92
N LEU A 561 -20.38 10.49 -37.99
CA LEU A 561 -20.29 11.91 -37.63
C LEU A 561 -19.36 12.73 -38.53
N LYS A 562 -18.44 12.11 -39.26
CA LYS A 562 -17.55 12.78 -40.23
C LYS A 562 -18.23 12.95 -41.59
N ASP A 563 -19.09 12.01 -41.96
CA ASP A 563 -19.72 11.98 -43.28
C ASP A 563 -20.99 12.85 -43.31
N GLY A 564 -20.83 14.13 -43.63
CA GLY A 564 -21.96 15.01 -44.00
C GLY A 564 -22.75 15.60 -42.83
N VAL A 565 -22.31 15.42 -41.58
CA VAL A 565 -22.92 16.04 -40.41
C VAL A 565 -22.29 17.42 -40.15
N PRO A 566 -23.07 18.51 -40.06
CA PRO A 566 -22.56 19.81 -39.66
C PRO A 566 -21.88 19.77 -38.29
N PHE A 567 -20.76 20.49 -38.14
CA PHE A 567 -19.94 20.47 -36.92
C PHE A 567 -20.73 20.65 -35.61
N GLY A 568 -21.72 21.54 -35.58
CA GLY A 568 -22.56 21.73 -34.39
C GLY A 568 -23.34 20.46 -33.99
N LEU A 569 -23.88 19.73 -34.96
CA LEU A 569 -24.54 18.44 -34.72
C LEU A 569 -23.52 17.36 -34.34
N THR A 570 -22.33 17.36 -34.93
CA THR A 570 -21.23 16.46 -34.54
C THR A 570 -20.89 16.62 -33.05
N VAL A 571 -20.78 17.86 -32.56
CA VAL A 571 -20.55 18.14 -31.14
C VAL A 571 -21.70 17.61 -30.27
N VAL A 572 -22.96 17.89 -30.64
CA VAL A 572 -24.13 17.43 -29.89
C VAL A 572 -24.20 15.90 -29.82
N PHE A 573 -24.03 15.21 -30.94
CA PHE A 573 -24.07 13.74 -30.97
C PHE A 573 -22.90 13.10 -30.23
N THR A 574 -21.70 13.69 -30.32
CA THR A 574 -20.53 13.23 -29.54
C THR A 574 -20.81 13.30 -28.04
N VAL A 575 -21.39 14.41 -27.57
CA VAL A 575 -21.77 14.59 -26.17
C VAL A 575 -22.86 13.61 -25.75
N ALA A 576 -23.91 13.44 -26.55
CA ALA A 576 -25.00 12.52 -26.26
C ALA A 576 -24.50 11.07 -26.16
N ALA A 577 -23.65 10.63 -27.10
CA ALA A 577 -23.05 9.31 -27.07
C ALA A 577 -22.16 9.12 -25.84
N GLY A 578 -21.38 10.14 -25.48
CA GLY A 578 -20.55 10.07 -24.27
C GLY A 578 -21.37 10.01 -22.98
N ILE A 579 -22.49 10.75 -22.88
CA ILE A 579 -23.41 10.63 -21.73
C ILE A 579 -23.93 9.19 -21.61
N ILE A 580 -24.39 8.59 -22.72
CA ILE A 580 -24.87 7.20 -22.72
C ILE A 580 -23.77 6.25 -22.25
N CYS A 581 -22.55 6.43 -22.76
CA CYS A 581 -21.39 5.64 -22.34
C CYS A 581 -21.12 5.78 -20.84
N PHE A 582 -21.13 7.00 -20.28
CA PHE A 582 -20.94 7.20 -18.84
C PHE A 582 -22.05 6.63 -17.97
N LEU A 583 -23.27 6.50 -18.47
CA LEU A 583 -24.36 5.88 -17.72
C LEU A 583 -24.21 4.36 -17.61
N LEU A 584 -23.36 3.75 -18.45
CA LEU A 584 -23.05 2.32 -18.42
C LEU A 584 -21.88 2.04 -17.45
N PRO A 585 -22.10 1.30 -16.35
CA PRO A 585 -21.04 0.98 -15.38
C PRO A 585 -19.78 0.35 -15.98
N PRO A 586 -19.86 -0.52 -17.02
CA PRO A 586 -18.69 -1.14 -17.64
C PRO A 586 -17.77 -0.20 -18.41
N VAL A 587 -18.26 0.95 -18.84
CA VAL A 587 -17.53 1.78 -19.81
C VAL A 587 -16.57 2.71 -19.06
N PRO A 588 -15.25 2.56 -19.25
CA PRO A 588 -14.30 3.48 -18.65
C PRO A 588 -14.44 4.87 -19.28
N GLY A 589 -14.19 5.93 -18.52
CA GLY A 589 -14.28 7.31 -19.03
C GLY A 589 -13.20 7.66 -20.06
N LEU A 590 -12.02 7.04 -19.96
CA LEU A 590 -10.85 7.36 -20.79
C LEU A 590 -11.14 7.27 -22.31
N PRO A 591 -11.69 6.15 -22.86
CA PRO A 591 -12.06 6.09 -24.28
C PRO A 591 -13.04 7.18 -24.74
N VAL A 592 -13.97 7.61 -23.88
CA VAL A 592 -14.96 8.64 -24.23
C VAL A 592 -14.30 10.01 -24.40
N TYR A 593 -13.36 10.35 -23.51
CA TYR A 593 -12.58 11.59 -23.60
C TYR A 593 -11.67 11.60 -24.84
N LEU A 594 -11.02 10.47 -25.12
CA LEU A 594 -10.18 10.30 -26.31
C LEU A 594 -10.96 10.45 -27.60
N PHE A 595 -12.11 9.78 -27.68
CA PHE A 595 -13.02 9.89 -28.80
C PHE A 595 -13.49 11.33 -29.03
N THR A 596 -13.87 12.03 -27.95
CA THR A 596 -14.33 13.42 -28.03
C THR A 596 -13.26 14.33 -28.64
N GLY A 597 -12.01 14.19 -28.19
CA GLY A 597 -10.87 14.93 -28.76
C GLY A 597 -10.58 14.57 -30.21
N ALA A 598 -10.61 13.27 -30.55
CA ALA A 598 -10.36 12.80 -31.90
C ALA A 598 -11.39 13.32 -32.92
N ILE A 599 -12.68 13.35 -32.57
CA ILE A 599 -13.75 13.77 -33.48
C ILE A 599 -13.87 15.28 -33.57
N ILE A 600 -14.00 15.98 -32.44
CA ILE A 600 -14.29 17.41 -32.44
C ILE A 600 -13.07 18.20 -32.97
N ALA A 601 -11.84 17.84 -32.59
CA ALA A 601 -10.66 18.55 -33.06
C ALA A 601 -10.40 18.38 -34.57
N SER A 602 -10.71 17.20 -35.13
CA SER A 602 -10.48 16.91 -36.55
C SER A 602 -11.57 17.47 -37.48
N THR A 603 -12.77 17.73 -36.97
CA THR A 603 -13.92 18.22 -37.75
C THR A 603 -14.19 19.73 -37.57
N CYS A 604 -13.42 20.41 -36.72
CA CYS A 604 -13.65 21.81 -36.40
C CYS A 604 -13.36 22.75 -37.59
N PRO A 605 -14.34 23.54 -38.07
CA PRO A 605 -14.15 24.46 -39.18
C PRO A 605 -13.26 25.66 -38.83
N PHE A 606 -13.07 25.93 -37.52
CA PHE A 606 -12.24 27.04 -37.02
C PHE A 606 -10.77 26.66 -36.86
N GLY A 607 -10.37 25.48 -37.34
CA GLY A 607 -9.01 24.96 -37.25
C GLY A 607 -8.79 24.05 -36.05
N PHE A 608 -7.70 23.28 -36.12
CA PHE A 608 -7.40 22.22 -35.16
C PHE A 608 -7.24 22.73 -33.72
N GLY A 609 -6.55 23.85 -33.51
CA GLY A 609 -6.35 24.43 -32.17
C GLY A 609 -7.66 24.88 -31.51
N ALA A 610 -8.55 25.53 -32.26
CA ALA A 610 -9.89 25.87 -31.79
C ALA A 610 -10.70 24.61 -31.49
N GLY A 611 -10.59 23.59 -32.36
CA GLY A 611 -11.18 22.27 -32.15
C GLY A 611 -10.72 21.61 -30.85
N CYS A 612 -9.43 21.65 -30.53
CA CYS A 612 -8.88 21.16 -29.25
C CYS A 612 -9.51 21.89 -28.05
N GLY A 613 -9.57 23.23 -28.10
CA GLY A 613 -10.18 24.03 -27.03
C GLY A 613 -11.67 23.71 -26.82
N ILE A 614 -12.43 23.58 -27.90
CA ILE A 614 -13.85 23.18 -27.84
C ILE A 614 -13.97 21.76 -27.28
N SER A 615 -13.13 20.82 -27.74
CA SER A 615 -13.15 19.43 -27.27
C SER A 615 -12.94 19.34 -25.76
N VAL A 616 -11.97 20.08 -25.21
CA VAL A 616 -11.69 20.10 -23.75
C VAL A 616 -12.88 20.66 -22.99
N GLY A 617 -13.44 21.80 -23.43
CA GLY A 617 -14.61 22.40 -22.80
C GLY A 617 -15.85 21.50 -22.83
N MET A 618 -16.11 20.86 -23.98
CA MET A 618 -17.23 19.93 -24.14
C MET A 618 -17.05 18.66 -23.32
N THR A 619 -15.81 18.18 -23.16
CA THR A 619 -15.53 17.00 -22.34
C THR A 619 -15.76 17.29 -20.86
N LEU A 620 -15.34 18.47 -20.37
CA LEU A 620 -15.68 18.89 -19.00
C LEU A 620 -17.20 18.96 -18.82
N LEU A 621 -17.91 19.62 -19.73
CA LEU A 621 -19.37 19.72 -19.67
C LEU A 621 -20.04 18.34 -19.66
N LEU A 622 -19.60 17.45 -20.54
CA LEU A 622 -20.08 16.07 -20.66
C LEU A 622 -19.90 15.31 -19.34
N LYS A 623 -18.72 15.44 -18.71
CA LYS A 623 -18.42 14.85 -17.41
C LYS A 623 -19.36 15.35 -16.32
N LEU A 624 -19.57 16.67 -16.22
CA LEU A 624 -20.49 17.26 -15.23
C LEU A 624 -21.95 16.80 -15.45
N MET A 625 -22.41 16.77 -16.71
CA MET A 625 -23.75 16.26 -17.03
C MET A 625 -23.90 14.78 -16.65
N ALA A 626 -22.89 13.96 -16.94
CA ALA A 626 -22.89 12.56 -16.56
C ALA A 626 -22.94 12.38 -15.03
N CYS A 627 -22.13 13.13 -14.27
CA CYS A 627 -22.17 13.12 -12.81
C CYS A 627 -23.55 13.50 -12.27
N ALA A 628 -24.16 14.57 -12.80
CA ALA A 628 -25.49 15.00 -12.40
C ALA A 628 -26.56 13.95 -12.66
N MET A 629 -26.54 13.32 -13.84
CA MET A 629 -27.48 12.26 -14.21
C MET A 629 -27.28 10.97 -13.40
N GLN A 630 -26.03 10.57 -13.16
CA GLN A 630 -25.70 9.43 -12.31
C GLN A 630 -26.13 9.69 -10.86
N GLN A 631 -25.89 10.89 -10.32
CA GLN A 631 -26.26 11.26 -8.96
C GLN A 631 -27.78 11.32 -8.79
N LYS A 632 -28.48 12.07 -9.64
CA LYS A 632 -29.92 12.33 -9.52
C LYS A 632 -30.80 11.24 -10.12
N GLY A 633 -30.47 10.79 -11.33
CA GLY A 633 -31.27 9.80 -12.04
C GLY A 633 -31.10 8.39 -11.46
N ILE A 634 -29.87 7.99 -11.15
CA ILE A 634 -29.56 6.65 -10.67
C ILE A 634 -29.40 6.63 -9.14
N GLY A 635 -28.44 7.38 -8.60
CA GLY A 635 -28.05 7.33 -7.20
C GLY A 635 -29.19 7.63 -6.23
N GLU A 636 -29.92 8.73 -6.40
CA GLU A 636 -31.06 9.08 -5.53
C GLU A 636 -32.21 8.07 -5.65
N THR A 637 -32.49 7.57 -6.86
CA THR A 637 -33.51 6.55 -7.11
C THR A 637 -33.16 5.23 -6.40
N LEU A 638 -31.92 4.75 -6.57
CA LEU A 638 -31.40 3.58 -5.87
C LEU A 638 -31.30 3.82 -4.36
N GLY A 639 -31.13 5.08 -3.93
CA GLY A 639 -31.11 5.52 -2.55
C GLY A 639 -32.46 5.39 -1.83
N ASN A 640 -33.52 5.02 -2.53
CA ASN A 640 -34.79 4.66 -1.90
C ASN A 640 -34.85 3.17 -1.53
N SER A 641 -33.96 2.34 -2.07
CA SER A 641 -33.88 0.91 -1.75
C SER A 641 -32.92 0.65 -0.58
N MET A 642 -33.49 0.20 0.54
CA MET A 642 -32.71 -0.15 1.74
C MET A 642 -31.77 -1.34 1.48
N TRP A 643 -32.20 -2.28 0.64
CA TRP A 643 -31.37 -3.40 0.24
C TRP A 643 -30.11 -2.92 -0.49
N ILE A 644 -30.24 -2.00 -1.45
CA ILE A 644 -29.07 -1.46 -2.19
C ILE A 644 -28.14 -0.70 -1.24
N LYS A 645 -28.68 0.11 -0.34
CA LYS A 645 -27.85 0.83 0.65
C LYS A 645 -27.09 -0.11 1.58
N SER A 646 -27.71 -1.21 2.01
CA SER A 646 -27.06 -2.27 2.80
C SER A 646 -25.97 -2.98 1.99
N GLN A 647 -26.23 -3.31 0.71
CA GLN A 647 -25.20 -3.90 -0.17
C GLN A 647 -24.00 -2.97 -0.39
N VAL A 648 -24.25 -1.67 -0.56
CA VAL A 648 -23.18 -0.65 -0.65
C VAL A 648 -22.49 -0.46 0.71
N GLY A 649 -23.19 -0.71 1.82
CA GLY A 649 -22.64 -0.58 3.17
C GLY A 649 -22.53 0.88 3.62
N VAL A 650 -23.50 1.74 3.27
CA VAL A 650 -23.48 3.17 3.66
C VAL A 650 -23.48 3.38 5.18
N ASN A 651 -23.94 2.39 5.95
CA ASN A 651 -23.88 2.35 7.42
C ASN A 651 -22.49 1.98 7.96
N LYS A 652 -21.56 1.49 7.14
CA LYS A 652 -20.23 1.05 7.57
C LYS A 652 -19.28 2.25 7.79
N PRO A 653 -18.30 2.14 8.70
CA PRO A 653 -17.43 3.25 9.07
C PRO A 653 -16.74 3.94 7.89
N PHE A 654 -16.28 3.16 6.91
CA PHE A 654 -15.63 3.70 5.70
C PHE A 654 -16.55 4.65 4.92
N PHE A 655 -17.75 4.22 4.55
CA PHE A 655 -18.69 5.07 3.80
C PHE A 655 -19.27 6.20 4.65
N ARG A 656 -19.32 6.04 5.97
CA ARG A 656 -19.69 7.15 6.88
C ARG A 656 -18.62 8.23 6.95
N ALA A 657 -17.34 7.87 6.87
CA ALA A 657 -16.26 8.84 6.73
C ALA A 657 -16.35 9.56 5.37
N VAL A 658 -16.60 8.83 4.29
CA VAL A 658 -16.86 9.42 2.96
C VAL A 658 -18.08 10.35 2.99
N GLU A 659 -19.19 9.93 3.58
CA GLU A 659 -20.41 10.73 3.76
C GLU A 659 -20.08 12.05 4.48
N ARG A 660 -19.35 11.99 5.59
CA ARG A 660 -18.94 13.17 6.35
C ARG A 660 -18.10 14.12 5.51
N ILE A 661 -17.11 13.63 4.75
CA ILE A 661 -16.27 14.47 3.88
C ILE A 661 -17.12 15.14 2.79
N LEU A 662 -18.01 14.38 2.14
CA LEU A 662 -18.85 14.87 1.04
C LEU A 662 -19.96 15.83 1.51
N GLN A 663 -20.44 15.68 2.75
CA GLN A 663 -21.47 16.55 3.33
C GLN A 663 -20.92 17.80 4.03
N LYS A 664 -19.60 17.89 4.31
CA LYS A 664 -18.98 19.12 4.85
C LYS A 664 -19.33 20.33 3.98
N PRO A 665 -19.78 21.47 4.51
CA PRO A 665 -20.10 22.64 3.70
C PRO A 665 -18.84 23.17 2.99
N GLY A 666 -18.99 23.64 1.74
CA GLY A 666 -17.89 24.14 0.92
C GLY A 666 -17.12 23.04 0.18
N LEU A 667 -15.91 23.39 -0.29
CA LEU A 667 -15.02 22.51 -1.06
C LEU A 667 -13.75 22.22 -0.26
N SER A 668 -13.79 21.16 0.56
CA SER A 668 -12.57 20.65 1.18
C SER A 668 -11.70 19.93 0.15
N VAL A 669 -10.39 19.89 0.38
CA VAL A 669 -9.45 19.13 -0.47
C VAL A 669 -9.85 17.66 -0.53
N GLY A 670 -10.28 17.06 0.59
CA GLY A 670 -10.75 15.69 0.63
C GLY A 670 -12.00 15.44 -0.23
N LYS A 671 -12.94 16.39 -0.25
CA LYS A 671 -14.13 16.31 -1.11
C LYS A 671 -13.75 16.34 -2.59
N VAL A 672 -12.92 17.31 -3.00
CA VAL A 672 -12.44 17.42 -4.38
C VAL A 672 -11.65 16.16 -4.78
N ALA A 673 -10.80 15.65 -3.90
CA ALA A 673 -10.02 14.46 -4.16
C ALA A 673 -10.91 13.22 -4.37
N ILE A 674 -11.94 13.01 -3.54
CA ILE A 674 -12.90 11.90 -3.72
C ILE A 674 -13.65 12.04 -5.04
N LEU A 675 -14.14 13.23 -5.37
CA LEU A 675 -14.92 13.47 -6.59
C LEU A 675 -14.08 13.31 -7.88
N CYS A 676 -12.79 13.69 -7.83
CA CYS A 676 -11.91 13.63 -8.99
C CYS A 676 -11.06 12.36 -9.08
N GLY A 677 -10.86 11.65 -7.98
CA GLY A 677 -10.00 10.45 -7.89
C GLY A 677 -10.77 9.15 -7.72
N GLY A 678 -12.05 9.22 -7.32
CA GLY A 678 -12.94 8.08 -7.29
C GLY A 678 -13.35 7.65 -8.70
N PRO A 679 -13.72 6.36 -8.91
CA PRO A 679 -14.23 5.93 -10.20
C PRO A 679 -15.55 6.65 -10.50
N ASP A 680 -15.68 7.15 -11.71
CA ASP A 680 -16.73 8.06 -12.15
C ASP A 680 -18.15 7.63 -11.75
N TRP A 681 -18.59 6.47 -12.27
CA TRP A 681 -19.93 5.97 -12.03
C TRP A 681 -20.23 5.68 -10.55
N PRO A 682 -19.45 4.87 -9.82
CA PRO A 682 -19.77 4.55 -8.43
C PRO A 682 -19.69 5.77 -7.51
N THR A 683 -18.83 6.75 -7.80
CA THR A 683 -18.71 7.96 -6.96
C THR A 683 -19.95 8.84 -7.09
N SER A 684 -20.40 9.14 -8.31
CA SER A 684 -21.62 9.94 -8.54
C SER A 684 -22.88 9.24 -8.02
N VAL A 685 -22.99 7.92 -8.24
CA VAL A 685 -24.11 7.13 -7.71
C VAL A 685 -24.10 7.14 -6.17
N LEU A 686 -22.93 6.99 -5.53
CA LEU A 686 -22.79 7.10 -4.08
C LEU A 686 -23.19 8.48 -3.56
N CYS A 687 -22.80 9.57 -4.23
CA CYS A 687 -23.27 10.93 -3.89
C CYS A 687 -24.80 11.02 -3.89
N GLY A 688 -25.47 10.32 -4.81
CA GLY A 688 -26.93 10.24 -4.87
C GLY A 688 -27.53 9.39 -3.74
N LEU A 689 -26.92 8.23 -3.45
CA LEU A 689 -27.30 7.36 -2.33
C LEU A 689 -27.24 8.11 -0.98
N LEU A 690 -26.23 8.98 -0.83
CA LEU A 690 -25.99 9.81 0.35
C LEU A 690 -26.73 11.15 0.34
N ARG A 691 -27.50 11.44 -0.74
CA ARG A 691 -28.26 12.68 -0.94
C ARG A 691 -27.40 13.95 -0.79
N CYS A 692 -26.18 13.92 -1.34
CA CYS A 692 -25.28 15.07 -1.35
C CYS A 692 -25.84 16.22 -2.20
N SER A 693 -25.45 17.46 -1.90
CA SER A 693 -25.85 18.64 -2.70
C SER A 693 -25.22 18.58 -4.09
N LEU A 694 -26.05 18.48 -5.14
CA LEU A 694 -25.59 18.43 -6.54
C LEU A 694 -24.66 19.61 -6.88
N ALA A 695 -25.04 20.84 -6.51
CA ALA A 695 -24.24 22.02 -6.81
C ALA A 695 -22.82 21.95 -6.21
N GLN A 696 -22.68 21.42 -4.99
CA GLN A 696 -21.36 21.24 -4.38
C GLN A 696 -20.58 20.10 -5.02
N MET A 697 -21.25 19.01 -5.43
CA MET A 697 -20.57 17.88 -6.09
C MET A 697 -20.09 18.27 -7.49
N GLU A 698 -20.89 18.99 -8.28
CA GLU A 698 -20.48 19.51 -9.59
C GLU A 698 -19.32 20.51 -9.46
N LEU A 699 -19.42 21.46 -8.53
CA LEU A 699 -18.35 22.43 -8.27
C LEU A 699 -17.06 21.75 -7.79
N GLY A 700 -17.18 20.73 -6.93
CA GLY A 700 -16.06 19.92 -6.47
C GLY A 700 -15.46 19.00 -7.55
N THR A 701 -16.20 18.72 -8.60
CA THR A 701 -15.76 17.91 -9.75
C THR A 701 -15.05 18.76 -10.81
N LEU A 702 -15.23 20.09 -10.86
CA LEU A 702 -14.57 20.97 -11.84
C LEU A 702 -13.05 20.76 -12.01
N PRO A 703 -12.26 20.53 -10.93
CA PRO A 703 -10.82 20.27 -11.06
C PRO A 703 -10.46 19.02 -11.88
N ILE A 704 -11.43 18.15 -12.21
CA ILE A 704 -11.23 17.01 -13.10
C ILE A 704 -10.76 17.42 -14.50
N ILE A 705 -10.90 18.69 -14.90
CA ILE A 705 -10.35 19.23 -16.15
C ILE A 705 -8.83 19.01 -16.28
N VAL A 706 -8.11 18.97 -15.15
CA VAL A 706 -6.67 18.68 -15.14
C VAL A 706 -6.37 17.25 -15.62
N PHE A 707 -7.35 16.35 -15.51
CA PHE A 707 -7.30 14.99 -16.05
C PHE A 707 -7.95 14.89 -17.44
N THR A 708 -9.20 15.35 -17.59
CA THR A 708 -9.96 15.19 -18.83
C THR A 708 -9.41 16.04 -19.97
N GLY A 709 -8.84 17.21 -19.66
CA GLY A 709 -8.22 18.10 -20.64
C GLY A 709 -7.06 17.41 -21.36
N PRO A 710 -5.99 17.00 -20.66
CA PRO A 710 -4.91 16.22 -21.25
C PRO A 710 -5.41 14.95 -21.94
N CYS A 711 -6.35 14.20 -21.36
CA CYS A 711 -6.86 12.99 -22.01
C CYS A 711 -7.55 13.30 -23.35
N THR A 712 -8.30 14.39 -23.42
CA THR A 712 -8.96 14.82 -24.66
C THR A 712 -7.93 15.27 -25.70
N LEU A 713 -6.91 16.02 -25.26
CA LEU A 713 -5.82 16.46 -26.13
C LEU A 713 -4.98 15.30 -26.65
N TYR A 714 -4.79 14.23 -25.86
CA TYR A 714 -4.17 12.99 -26.32
C TYR A 714 -4.92 12.45 -27.55
N GLY A 715 -6.25 12.33 -27.48
CA GLY A 715 -7.08 11.90 -28.60
C GLY A 715 -6.99 12.82 -29.82
N ALA A 716 -7.00 14.15 -29.59
CA ALA A 716 -6.86 15.13 -30.67
C ALA A 716 -5.50 15.02 -31.37
N PHE A 717 -4.38 15.03 -30.63
CA PHE A 717 -3.03 14.94 -31.17
C PHE A 717 -2.77 13.58 -31.84
N TYR A 718 -3.39 12.51 -31.35
CA TYR A 718 -3.29 11.19 -31.95
C TYR A 718 -3.78 11.18 -33.41
N THR A 719 -4.83 11.95 -33.74
CA THR A 719 -5.31 12.08 -35.15
C THR A 719 -4.28 12.73 -36.09
N LYS A 720 -3.30 13.43 -35.53
CA LYS A 720 -2.24 14.14 -36.25
C LYS A 720 -0.88 13.44 -36.16
N LYS A 721 -0.80 12.24 -35.58
CA LYS A 721 0.46 11.51 -35.37
C LYS A 721 1.29 11.34 -36.65
N ASN A 722 0.62 11.14 -37.79
CA ASN A 722 1.28 10.97 -39.10
C ASN A 722 1.75 12.29 -39.74
N GLN A 723 1.38 13.45 -39.18
CA GLN A 723 1.76 14.77 -39.71
C GLN A 723 3.06 15.30 -39.11
N GLY A 724 3.62 14.61 -38.12
CA GLY A 724 4.89 14.97 -37.52
C GLY A 724 5.05 14.42 -36.10
N GLN A 725 6.30 14.19 -35.73
CA GLN A 725 6.71 13.65 -34.43
C GLN A 725 6.26 14.51 -33.25
N VAL A 726 6.13 15.83 -33.44
CA VAL A 726 5.63 16.78 -32.43
C VAL A 726 4.26 16.34 -31.91
N TYR A 727 3.35 15.90 -32.79
CA TYR A 727 2.02 15.46 -32.38
C TYR A 727 2.05 14.12 -31.63
N SER A 728 2.92 13.20 -32.04
CA SER A 728 3.13 11.92 -31.33
C SER A 728 3.67 12.17 -29.90
N ASN A 729 4.68 13.02 -29.77
CA ASN A 729 5.27 13.39 -28.48
C ASN A 729 4.26 14.12 -27.59
N ALA A 730 3.52 15.09 -28.15
CA ALA A 730 2.47 15.80 -27.43
C ALA A 730 1.35 14.84 -26.97
N ALA A 731 0.94 13.90 -27.82
CA ALA A 731 -0.04 12.87 -27.50
C ALA A 731 0.43 12.05 -26.28
N ASN A 732 1.64 11.51 -26.31
CA ASN A 732 2.21 10.72 -25.21
C ASN A 732 2.35 11.53 -23.91
N LEU A 733 2.78 12.79 -23.99
CA LEU A 733 2.87 13.69 -22.84
C LEU A 733 1.49 13.93 -22.21
N MET A 734 0.47 14.16 -23.04
CA MET A 734 -0.89 14.37 -22.57
C MET A 734 -1.49 13.13 -21.89
N LEU A 735 -1.20 11.93 -22.40
CA LEU A 735 -1.57 10.67 -21.75
C LEU A 735 -0.88 10.53 -20.38
N LEU A 736 0.43 10.79 -20.31
CA LEU A 736 1.21 10.76 -19.07
C LEU A 736 0.63 11.72 -18.02
N LEU A 737 0.36 12.98 -18.40
CA LEU A 737 -0.24 13.97 -17.50
C LEU A 737 -1.62 13.53 -16.99
N SER A 738 -2.42 12.90 -17.84
CA SER A 738 -3.73 12.36 -17.45
C SER A 738 -3.59 11.30 -16.36
N VAL A 739 -2.76 10.28 -16.60
CA VAL A 739 -2.63 9.18 -15.64
C VAL A 739 -1.98 9.65 -14.32
N ALA A 740 -0.97 10.52 -14.40
CA ALA A 740 -0.35 11.12 -13.21
C ALA A 740 -1.37 11.91 -12.37
N THR A 741 -2.22 12.71 -13.02
CA THR A 741 -3.27 13.47 -12.34
C THR A 741 -4.29 12.56 -11.66
N ASN A 742 -4.76 11.52 -12.37
CA ASN A 742 -5.69 10.55 -11.80
C ASN A 742 -5.12 9.83 -10.57
N LEU A 743 -3.84 9.46 -10.61
CA LEU A 743 -3.13 8.86 -9.48
C LEU A 743 -3.07 9.81 -8.28
N VAL A 744 -2.71 11.07 -8.50
CA VAL A 744 -2.64 12.09 -7.44
C VAL A 744 -4.00 12.29 -6.79
N PHE A 745 -5.09 12.38 -7.56
CA PHE A 745 -6.43 12.49 -7.00
C PHE A 745 -6.84 11.23 -6.23
N GLY A 746 -6.59 10.04 -6.77
CA GLY A 746 -6.92 8.77 -6.10
C GLY A 746 -6.20 8.60 -4.76
N VAL A 747 -4.89 8.88 -4.71
CA VAL A 747 -4.09 8.84 -3.48
C VAL A 747 -4.58 9.89 -2.48
N SER A 748 -4.88 11.10 -2.93
CA SER A 748 -5.40 12.17 -2.08
C SER A 748 -6.78 11.83 -1.51
N ALA A 749 -7.63 11.14 -2.27
CA ALA A 749 -8.94 10.67 -1.82
C ALA A 749 -8.80 9.63 -0.71
N ALA A 750 -7.95 8.62 -0.93
CA ALA A 750 -7.67 7.58 0.07
C ALA A 750 -7.08 8.19 1.35
N TRP A 751 -6.16 9.15 1.23
CA TRP A 751 -5.61 9.87 2.38
C TRP A 751 -6.70 10.60 3.15
N ALA A 752 -7.56 11.36 2.46
CA ALA A 752 -8.61 12.15 3.11
C ALA A 752 -9.63 11.26 3.86
N VAL A 753 -10.03 10.13 3.26
CA VAL A 753 -10.93 9.17 3.92
C VAL A 753 -10.26 8.56 5.15
N GLN A 754 -8.98 8.19 5.05
CA GLN A 754 -8.24 7.65 6.18
C GLN A 754 -8.09 8.67 7.31
N ASP A 755 -7.78 9.92 6.98
CA ASP A 755 -7.65 11.00 7.96
C ASP A 755 -8.98 11.23 8.72
N GLU A 756 -10.11 11.21 8.00
CA GLU A 756 -11.44 11.33 8.62
C GLU A 756 -11.79 10.12 9.50
N LEU A 757 -11.44 8.90 9.07
CA LEU A 757 -11.61 7.67 9.85
C LEU A 757 -10.81 7.71 11.14
N ASP A 758 -9.58 8.22 11.10
CA ASP A 758 -8.69 8.32 12.25
C ASP A 758 -9.17 9.42 13.21
N ALA A 759 -9.52 10.61 12.68
CA ALA A 759 -9.96 11.75 13.46
C ALA A 759 -11.31 11.53 14.16
N PHE A 760 -12.24 10.86 13.47
CA PHE A 760 -13.63 10.71 13.93
C PHE A 760 -14.04 9.25 14.10
N HIS A 761 -13.11 8.35 14.44
CA HIS A 761 -13.35 6.91 14.54
C HIS A 761 -14.59 6.57 15.38
N TRP A 762 -14.75 7.21 16.53
CA TRP A 762 -15.90 6.97 17.41
C TRP A 762 -17.21 7.43 16.75
N GLU A 763 -17.22 8.58 16.07
CA GLU A 763 -18.42 9.13 15.42
C GLU A 763 -18.87 8.26 14.26
N VAL A 764 -17.94 7.77 13.44
CA VAL A 764 -18.24 6.95 12.25
C VAL A 764 -18.54 5.49 12.61
N THR A 765 -18.24 5.04 13.83
CA THR A 765 -18.54 3.68 14.30
C THR A 765 -19.77 3.60 15.20
N LYS A 766 -20.17 4.70 15.86
CA LYS A 766 -21.34 4.68 16.77
C LYS A 766 -22.62 4.26 16.05
N PRO A 767 -23.50 3.46 16.66
CA PRO A 767 -24.81 3.15 16.07
C PRO A 767 -25.62 4.44 15.88
N LEU A 768 -26.33 4.54 14.75
CA LEU A 768 -27.21 5.67 14.45
C LEU A 768 -28.63 5.16 14.22
N GLU A 769 -29.61 5.90 14.73
CA GLU A 769 -31.02 5.54 14.59
C GLU A 769 -31.45 5.45 13.12
N LYS A 770 -30.99 6.39 12.27
CA LYS A 770 -31.25 6.38 10.83
C LYS A 770 -30.79 5.12 10.08
N TYR A 771 -29.92 4.30 10.70
CA TYR A 771 -29.33 3.11 10.10
C TYR A 771 -29.83 1.80 10.72
N ILE A 772 -30.78 1.83 11.65
CA ILE A 772 -31.30 0.64 12.33
C ILE A 772 -31.83 -0.41 11.35
N ASP A 773 -32.62 0.00 10.36
CA ASP A 773 -33.17 -0.92 9.37
C ASP A 773 -32.08 -1.56 8.50
N MET A 774 -31.01 -0.83 8.17
CA MET A 774 -29.88 -1.40 7.43
C MET A 774 -29.03 -2.31 8.29
N ASP A 775 -28.78 -1.92 9.54
CA ASP A 775 -28.08 -2.76 10.51
C ASP A 775 -28.87 -4.05 10.74
N TRP A 776 -30.22 -4.01 10.71
CA TRP A 776 -31.07 -5.19 10.77
C TRP A 776 -30.88 -6.09 9.55
N LEU A 777 -30.90 -5.55 8.33
CA LEU A 777 -30.67 -6.33 7.11
C LEU A 777 -29.29 -7.01 7.13
N ASP A 778 -28.26 -6.28 7.56
CA ASP A 778 -26.90 -6.82 7.69
C ASP A 778 -26.84 -7.91 8.76
N TYR A 779 -27.45 -7.66 9.93
CA TYR A 779 -27.53 -8.63 11.02
C TYR A 779 -28.28 -9.89 10.60
N ARG A 780 -29.45 -9.74 9.98
CA ARG A 780 -30.28 -10.83 9.47
C ARG A 780 -29.52 -11.66 8.43
N ALA A 781 -28.89 -11.01 7.45
CA ALA A 781 -28.08 -11.69 6.45
C ALA A 781 -26.91 -12.46 7.08
N ALA A 782 -26.22 -11.86 8.05
CA ALA A 782 -25.12 -12.52 8.77
C ALA A 782 -25.62 -13.71 9.61
N GLN A 783 -26.73 -13.58 10.33
CA GLN A 783 -27.32 -14.65 11.14
C GLN A 783 -27.83 -15.82 10.29
N ILE A 784 -28.46 -15.53 9.15
CA ILE A 784 -28.88 -16.55 8.19
C ILE A 784 -27.64 -17.25 7.62
N SER A 785 -26.62 -16.50 7.18
CA SER A 785 -25.38 -17.06 6.66
C SER A 785 -24.68 -17.96 7.68
N GLN A 786 -24.70 -17.60 8.97
CA GLN A 786 -24.14 -18.41 10.07
C GLN A 786 -24.96 -19.67 10.37
N SER A 787 -26.28 -19.65 10.13
CA SER A 787 -27.17 -20.79 10.40
C SER A 787 -27.29 -21.74 9.21
N CYS A 788 -27.07 -21.24 7.99
CA CYS A 788 -27.21 -21.97 6.74
C CYS A 788 -25.85 -22.36 6.13
N VAL A 789 -24.84 -22.58 6.99
CA VAL A 789 -23.49 -22.93 6.56
C VAL A 789 -23.52 -24.30 5.90
N VAL A 790 -23.32 -24.32 4.58
CA VAL A 790 -23.07 -25.54 3.82
C VAL A 790 -21.56 -25.64 3.66
N ARG A 791 -20.95 -26.65 4.27
CA ARG A 791 -19.51 -26.85 4.19
C ARG A 791 -19.14 -27.39 2.82
N TRP A 792 -17.91 -27.12 2.40
CA TRP A 792 -17.39 -27.70 1.15
C TRP A 792 -17.50 -29.23 1.14
N SER A 793 -17.28 -29.88 2.28
CA SER A 793 -17.44 -31.33 2.46
C SER A 793 -18.85 -31.86 2.20
N ASP A 794 -19.89 -31.03 2.33
CA ASP A 794 -21.28 -31.45 2.21
C ASP A 794 -21.70 -31.62 0.75
N ALA A 795 -20.96 -31.02 -0.19
CA ALA A 795 -21.17 -31.26 -1.60
C ALA A 795 -20.61 -32.64 -2.02
N PRO A 796 -21.36 -33.37 -2.87
CA PRO A 796 -20.87 -34.59 -3.47
C PRO A 796 -19.50 -34.38 -4.14
N LEU A 797 -18.59 -35.34 -3.98
CA LEU A 797 -17.25 -35.27 -4.57
C LEU A 797 -17.28 -34.99 -6.09
N PRO A 798 -18.16 -35.60 -6.90
CA PRO A 798 -18.24 -35.29 -8.33
C PRO A 798 -18.55 -33.81 -8.61
N LEU A 799 -19.47 -33.21 -7.86
CA LEU A 799 -19.81 -31.79 -7.99
C LEU A 799 -18.63 -30.90 -7.60
N ARG A 800 -17.92 -31.24 -6.51
CA ARG A 800 -16.73 -30.49 -6.07
C ARG A 800 -15.63 -30.52 -7.12
N VAL A 801 -15.31 -31.70 -7.63
CA VAL A 801 -14.28 -31.88 -8.66
C VAL A 801 -14.68 -31.12 -9.93
N PHE A 802 -15.92 -31.27 -10.37
CA PHE A 802 -16.45 -30.57 -11.54
C PHE A 802 -16.35 -29.03 -11.39
N ALA A 803 -16.86 -28.48 -10.28
CA ALA A 803 -16.83 -27.04 -10.02
C ALA A 803 -15.39 -26.50 -9.94
N LEU A 804 -14.47 -27.22 -9.29
CA LEU A 804 -13.05 -26.83 -9.24
C LEU A 804 -12.40 -26.89 -10.62
N CYS A 805 -12.69 -27.91 -11.44
CA CYS A 805 -12.18 -27.99 -12.81
C CYS A 805 -12.66 -26.79 -13.64
N CYS A 806 -13.96 -26.47 -13.56
CA CYS A 806 -14.53 -25.29 -14.23
C CYS A 806 -13.89 -23.98 -13.76
N VAL A 807 -13.63 -23.81 -12.45
CA VAL A 807 -12.92 -22.62 -11.94
C VAL A 807 -11.51 -22.52 -12.51
N VAL A 808 -10.75 -23.62 -12.54
CA VAL A 808 -9.40 -23.63 -13.08
C VAL A 808 -9.42 -23.26 -14.57
N VAL A 809 -10.35 -23.85 -15.33
CA VAL A 809 -10.55 -23.49 -16.74
C VAL A 809 -10.87 -22.00 -16.89
N GLU A 810 -11.78 -21.46 -16.10
CA GLU A 810 -12.19 -20.06 -16.16
C GLU A 810 -11.00 -19.12 -15.91
N ILE A 811 -10.23 -19.36 -14.85
CA ILE A 811 -9.06 -18.55 -14.52
C ILE A 811 -7.99 -18.68 -15.62
N CYS A 812 -7.74 -19.89 -16.12
CA CYS A 812 -6.81 -20.10 -17.24
C CYS A 812 -7.25 -19.33 -18.49
N VAL A 813 -8.55 -19.35 -18.83
CA VAL A 813 -9.10 -18.59 -19.95
C VAL A 813 -8.94 -17.09 -19.73
N CYS A 814 -9.27 -16.55 -18.55
CA CYS A 814 -9.08 -15.13 -18.25
C CYS A 814 -7.65 -14.67 -18.49
N HIS A 815 -6.67 -15.41 -17.94
CA HIS A 815 -5.26 -15.08 -18.09
C HIS A 815 -4.77 -15.31 -19.52
N TYR A 816 -5.25 -16.35 -20.20
CA TYR A 816 -4.89 -16.61 -21.59
C TYR A 816 -5.38 -15.49 -22.52
N LEU A 817 -6.64 -15.10 -22.42
CA LEU A 817 -7.21 -14.00 -23.19
C LEU A 817 -6.53 -12.64 -22.89
N ASN A 818 -6.04 -12.45 -21.66
CA ASN A 818 -5.35 -11.23 -21.25
C ASN A 818 -3.87 -11.21 -21.71
N PHE A 819 -3.08 -12.22 -21.35
CA PHE A 819 -1.65 -12.28 -21.67
C PHE A 819 -1.38 -12.56 -23.15
N PHE A 820 -2.25 -13.32 -23.81
CA PHE A 820 -2.15 -13.62 -25.25
C PHE A 820 -3.22 -12.89 -26.05
N SER A 821 -3.55 -11.65 -25.65
CA SER A 821 -4.59 -10.84 -26.28
C SER A 821 -4.38 -10.67 -27.80
N THR A 822 -3.13 -10.53 -28.26
CA THR A 822 -2.80 -10.41 -29.70
C THR A 822 -2.99 -11.70 -30.50
N ALA A 823 -2.90 -12.86 -29.84
CA ALA A 823 -3.17 -14.16 -30.44
C ALA A 823 -4.68 -14.49 -30.42
N CYS A 824 -5.41 -13.91 -29.46
CA CYS A 824 -6.85 -14.10 -29.29
C CYS A 824 -7.69 -13.09 -30.10
N PHE A 825 -7.21 -11.87 -30.26
CA PHE A 825 -7.96 -10.74 -30.82
C PHE A 825 -7.11 -9.95 -31.81
N GLY A 826 -7.76 -9.44 -32.86
CA GLY A 826 -7.18 -8.46 -33.77
C GLY A 826 -6.98 -7.10 -33.10
N LYS A 827 -6.13 -6.27 -33.71
CA LYS A 827 -6.01 -4.86 -33.34
C LYS A 827 -7.05 -4.08 -34.15
N PHE A 828 -7.96 -3.42 -33.43
CA PHE A 828 -8.93 -2.49 -34.01
C PHE A 828 -9.04 -1.29 -33.07
N ASP A 829 -8.50 -0.17 -33.51
CA ASP A 829 -8.44 1.07 -32.76
C ASP A 829 -9.64 1.98 -33.14
N VAL A 830 -9.98 2.91 -32.26
CA VAL A 830 -11.10 3.86 -32.47
C VAL A 830 -10.95 4.71 -33.75
N THR A 831 -9.73 4.83 -34.26
CA THR A 831 -9.40 5.62 -35.46
C THR A 831 -9.46 4.81 -36.76
N ASP A 832 -9.58 3.50 -36.68
CA ASP A 832 -9.60 2.64 -37.88
C ASP A 832 -10.92 2.82 -38.64
N ASP A 833 -10.90 2.55 -39.95
CA ASP A 833 -12.12 2.61 -40.76
C ASP A 833 -13.00 1.39 -40.44
N ILE A 834 -14.24 1.63 -40.01
CA ILE A 834 -15.22 0.58 -39.75
C ILE A 834 -15.44 -0.36 -40.94
N ASN A 835 -15.20 0.09 -42.18
CA ASN A 835 -15.37 -0.75 -43.37
C ASN A 835 -14.26 -1.81 -43.51
N THR A 836 -13.12 -1.63 -42.86
CA THR A 836 -12.03 -2.62 -42.86
C THR A 836 -12.19 -3.63 -41.71
N LEU A 837 -13.24 -3.51 -40.89
CA LEU A 837 -13.50 -4.43 -39.80
C LEU A 837 -13.83 -5.83 -40.33
N VAL A 838 -12.92 -6.76 -40.08
CA VAL A 838 -13.17 -8.19 -40.20
C VAL A 838 -13.58 -8.69 -38.81
N TRP A 839 -14.74 -9.32 -38.67
CA TRP A 839 -15.20 -9.80 -37.37
C TRP A 839 -14.45 -11.04 -36.90
N TYR A 840 -14.17 -11.97 -37.82
CA TYR A 840 -13.56 -13.27 -37.53
C TYR A 840 -12.56 -13.67 -38.61
N GLY A 841 -11.40 -14.19 -38.20
CA GLY A 841 -10.31 -14.60 -39.09
C GLY A 841 -8.93 -14.37 -38.44
N GLU A 842 -7.84 -14.60 -39.18
CA GLU A 842 -6.49 -14.27 -38.70
C GLU A 842 -6.31 -12.75 -38.50
N ASP A 843 -6.92 -11.95 -39.38
CA ASP A 843 -6.98 -10.49 -39.31
C ASP A 843 -8.28 -9.98 -38.64
N GLY A 844 -9.11 -10.88 -38.13
CA GLY A 844 -10.39 -10.54 -37.52
C GLY A 844 -10.24 -9.95 -36.11
N LEU A 845 -11.24 -9.18 -35.68
CA LEU A 845 -11.37 -8.71 -34.29
C LEU A 845 -11.33 -9.89 -33.32
N PHE A 846 -12.01 -10.99 -33.65
CA PHE A 846 -11.95 -12.26 -32.95
C PHE A 846 -11.18 -13.29 -33.77
N LYS A 847 -10.07 -13.79 -33.23
CA LYS A 847 -9.34 -14.91 -33.80
C LYS A 847 -9.91 -16.23 -33.26
N PHE A 848 -9.60 -17.34 -33.92
CA PHE A 848 -10.07 -18.67 -33.50
C PHE A 848 -9.78 -18.95 -32.01
N GLN A 849 -8.57 -18.63 -31.55
CA GLN A 849 -8.17 -18.83 -30.15
C GLN A 849 -9.00 -18.00 -29.16
N GLY A 850 -9.35 -16.76 -29.52
CA GLY A 850 -10.20 -15.90 -28.69
C GLY A 850 -11.63 -16.43 -28.60
N VAL A 851 -12.23 -16.84 -29.73
CA VAL A 851 -13.56 -17.47 -29.75
C VAL A 851 -13.57 -18.76 -28.93
N LEU A 852 -12.56 -19.61 -29.10
CA LEU A 852 -12.42 -20.83 -28.30
C LEU A 852 -12.33 -20.52 -26.81
N GLY A 853 -11.54 -19.52 -26.41
CA GLY A 853 -11.47 -19.06 -25.03
C GLY A 853 -12.83 -18.61 -24.49
N LEU A 854 -13.57 -17.79 -25.25
CA LEU A 854 -14.92 -17.35 -24.86
C LEU A 854 -15.92 -18.51 -24.74
N LEU A 855 -15.87 -19.48 -25.65
CA LEU A 855 -16.70 -20.69 -25.56
C LEU A 855 -16.35 -21.55 -24.34
N LEU A 856 -15.05 -21.68 -24.02
CA LEU A 856 -14.60 -22.38 -22.83
C LEU A 856 -15.03 -21.66 -21.55
N SER A 857 -15.03 -20.33 -21.53
CA SER A 857 -15.59 -19.54 -20.42
C SER A 857 -17.09 -19.76 -20.24
N LEU A 858 -17.87 -19.73 -21.34
CA LEU A 858 -19.29 -20.05 -21.31
C LEU A 858 -19.56 -21.49 -20.82
N ALA A 859 -18.72 -22.45 -21.21
CA ALA A 859 -18.79 -23.82 -20.71
C ALA A 859 -18.39 -23.89 -19.22
N GLY A 860 -17.40 -23.12 -18.78
CA GLY A 860 -16.97 -22.99 -17.38
C GLY A 860 -18.11 -22.56 -16.45
N LEU A 861 -19.01 -21.68 -16.93
CA LEU A 861 -20.18 -21.23 -16.17
C LEU A 861 -21.16 -22.36 -15.80
N SER A 862 -21.11 -23.51 -16.47
CA SER A 862 -21.88 -24.69 -16.04
C SER A 862 -21.52 -25.15 -14.62
N GLY A 863 -20.26 -24.97 -14.19
CA GLY A 863 -19.81 -25.24 -12.82
C GLY A 863 -20.47 -24.30 -11.80
N TYR A 864 -20.58 -23.01 -12.14
CA TYR A 864 -21.29 -22.02 -11.32
C TYR A 864 -22.78 -22.39 -11.17
N LEU A 865 -23.44 -22.73 -12.28
CA LEU A 865 -24.86 -23.09 -12.27
C LEU A 865 -25.12 -24.36 -11.45
N ALA A 866 -24.30 -25.40 -11.64
CA ALA A 866 -24.41 -26.65 -10.88
C ALA A 866 -24.25 -26.42 -9.37
N LEU A 867 -23.23 -25.64 -8.98
CA LEU A 867 -22.97 -25.33 -7.58
C LEU A 867 -24.07 -24.44 -6.97
N SER A 868 -24.55 -23.45 -7.71
CA SER A 868 -25.63 -22.55 -7.28
C SER A 868 -26.94 -23.30 -7.08
N CYS A 869 -27.29 -24.21 -8.00
CA CYS A 869 -28.48 -25.07 -7.86
C CYS A 869 -28.37 -25.97 -6.62
N PHE A 870 -27.20 -26.54 -6.36
CA PHE A 870 -26.95 -27.34 -5.16
C PHE A 870 -27.10 -26.51 -3.88
N LEU A 871 -26.48 -25.33 -3.81
CA LEU A 871 -26.55 -24.44 -2.66
C LEU A 871 -27.98 -23.98 -2.40
N GLN A 872 -28.69 -23.53 -3.43
CA GLN A 872 -30.08 -23.09 -3.32
C GLN A 872 -30.97 -24.22 -2.77
N LYS A 873 -30.83 -25.44 -3.30
CA LYS A 873 -31.61 -26.60 -2.84
C LYS A 873 -31.27 -26.96 -1.39
N LYS A 874 -30.00 -26.94 -1.01
CA LYS A 874 -29.53 -27.33 0.33
C LYS A 874 -29.90 -26.28 1.40
N GLN A 875 -29.85 -24.99 1.03
CA GLN A 875 -30.09 -23.88 1.95
C GLN A 875 -31.56 -23.50 2.06
N ALA A 876 -32.42 -23.80 1.08
CA ALA A 876 -33.81 -23.34 1.06
C ALA A 876 -34.58 -23.62 2.37
N GLY A 877 -34.48 -24.84 2.91
CA GLY A 877 -35.16 -25.22 4.15
C GLY A 877 -34.62 -24.48 5.39
N PRO A 878 -33.32 -24.63 5.73
CA PRO A 878 -32.71 -23.92 6.86
C PRO A 878 -32.85 -22.39 6.77
N TYR A 879 -32.77 -21.84 5.56
CA TYR A 879 -32.96 -20.41 5.29
C TYR A 879 -34.35 -19.96 5.69
N ALA A 880 -35.40 -20.64 5.20
CA ALA A 880 -36.78 -20.29 5.51
C ALA A 880 -37.05 -20.35 7.03
N ALA A 881 -36.62 -21.43 7.69
CA ALA A 881 -36.79 -21.60 9.13
C ALA A 881 -36.06 -20.52 9.95
N ARG A 882 -34.82 -20.17 9.58
CA ARG A 882 -34.06 -19.12 10.29
C ARG A 882 -34.59 -17.72 10.00
N ALA A 883 -35.00 -17.46 8.76
CA ALA A 883 -35.62 -16.20 8.37
C ALA A 883 -36.88 -15.94 9.21
N GLU A 884 -37.77 -16.92 9.33
CA GLU A 884 -38.98 -16.81 10.16
C GLU A 884 -38.67 -16.49 11.63
N LEU A 885 -37.69 -17.18 12.22
CA LEU A 885 -37.25 -16.89 13.60
C LEU A 885 -36.68 -15.48 13.78
N LEU A 886 -35.91 -15.00 12.80
CA LEU A 886 -35.33 -13.66 12.85
C LEU A 886 -36.42 -12.60 12.66
N ASP A 887 -37.32 -12.81 11.71
CA ASP A 887 -38.44 -11.90 11.43
C ASP A 887 -39.34 -11.73 12.67
N ALA A 888 -39.53 -12.80 13.46
CA ALA A 888 -40.22 -12.73 14.75
C ALA A 888 -39.47 -11.90 15.83
N SER A 889 -38.14 -11.81 15.74
CA SER A 889 -37.29 -11.05 16.67
C SER A 889 -36.96 -9.62 16.23
N GLU A 890 -37.37 -9.23 15.02
CA GLU A 890 -37.00 -7.96 14.39
C GLU A 890 -37.36 -6.75 15.26
N GLY A 891 -38.59 -6.72 15.79
CA GLY A 891 -39.07 -5.61 16.63
C GLY A 891 -38.20 -5.41 17.88
N ALA A 892 -38.01 -6.47 18.66
CA ALA A 892 -37.21 -6.43 19.88
C ALA A 892 -35.73 -6.07 19.61
N TRP A 893 -35.16 -6.59 18.52
CA TRP A 893 -33.79 -6.26 18.13
C TRP A 893 -33.65 -4.78 17.74
N LYS A 894 -34.61 -4.24 16.98
CA LYS A 894 -34.62 -2.83 16.57
C LYS A 894 -34.82 -1.89 17.75
N GLU A 895 -35.67 -2.24 18.71
CA GLU A 895 -35.87 -1.48 19.95
C GLU A 895 -34.58 -1.41 20.78
N GLU A 896 -33.89 -2.53 20.97
CA GLU A 896 -32.60 -2.56 21.66
C GLU A 896 -31.53 -1.75 20.89
N ARG A 897 -31.51 -1.87 19.57
CA ARG A 897 -30.56 -1.11 18.74
C ARG A 897 -30.84 0.40 18.78
N ALA A 898 -32.11 0.81 18.80
CA ALA A 898 -32.53 2.19 19.00
C ALA A 898 -32.10 2.71 20.38
N TYR A 899 -32.28 1.90 21.42
CA TYR A 899 -31.82 2.22 22.76
C TYR A 899 -30.30 2.45 22.79
N GLN A 900 -29.51 1.57 22.18
CA GLN A 900 -28.05 1.73 22.06
C GLN A 900 -27.65 3.00 21.29
N ALA A 901 -28.33 3.32 20.20
CA ALA A 901 -28.11 4.55 19.45
C ALA A 901 -28.39 5.79 20.31
N SER A 902 -29.50 5.78 21.07
CA SER A 902 -29.87 6.87 21.97
C SER A 902 -28.85 7.06 23.12
N LEU A 903 -28.33 5.96 23.68
CA LEU A 903 -27.29 6.01 24.71
C LEU A 903 -25.98 6.56 24.15
N ALA A 904 -25.56 6.14 22.95
CA ALA A 904 -24.37 6.65 22.29
C ALA A 904 -24.50 8.16 22.03
N GLU A 905 -25.67 8.63 21.61
CA GLU A 905 -25.95 10.06 21.45
C GLU A 905 -25.89 10.83 22.77
N ARG A 906 -26.52 10.34 23.84
CA ARG A 906 -26.46 10.95 25.18
C ARG A 906 -25.03 11.03 25.72
N SER A 907 -24.23 9.99 25.50
CA SER A 907 -22.81 10.00 25.91
C SER A 907 -22.02 11.08 25.18
N THR A 908 -22.31 11.28 23.88
CA THR A 908 -21.71 12.37 23.08
C THR A 908 -22.05 13.73 23.67
N LEU A 909 -23.33 13.97 23.95
CA LEU A 909 -23.83 15.24 24.47
C LEU A 909 -23.24 15.54 25.85
N ARG A 910 -23.08 14.51 26.69
CA ARG A 910 -22.45 14.64 28.00
C ARG A 910 -20.98 15.05 27.88
N SER A 911 -20.19 14.37 27.04
CA SER A 911 -18.78 14.74 26.81
C SER A 911 -18.64 16.15 26.24
N ALA A 912 -19.50 16.54 25.30
CA ALA A 912 -19.51 17.90 24.76
C ALA A 912 -19.86 18.95 25.84
N SER A 913 -20.85 18.67 26.70
CA SER A 913 -21.23 19.53 27.81
C SER A 913 -20.11 19.67 28.85
N GLU A 914 -19.40 18.59 29.16
CA GLU A 914 -18.26 18.60 30.09
C GLU A 914 -17.10 19.43 29.54
N ILE A 915 -16.79 19.32 28.24
CA ILE A 915 -15.78 20.15 27.56
C ILE A 915 -16.17 21.63 27.61
N LEU A 916 -17.43 21.98 27.29
CA LEU A 916 -17.91 23.36 27.32
C LEU A 916 -17.88 23.95 28.75
N MET A 917 -18.28 23.16 29.76
CA MET A 917 -18.20 23.57 31.16
C MET A 917 -16.75 23.74 31.62
N GLY A 918 -15.84 22.88 31.17
CA GLY A 918 -14.40 23.01 31.40
C GLY A 918 -13.83 24.28 30.78
N SER A 919 -14.17 24.59 29.52
CA SER A 919 -13.73 25.82 28.84
C SER A 919 -14.25 27.08 29.53
N ARG A 920 -15.51 27.10 29.98
CA ARG A 920 -16.07 28.20 30.77
C ARG A 920 -15.38 28.40 32.13
N ARG A 921 -14.98 27.31 32.80
CA ARG A 921 -14.21 27.41 34.05
C ARG A 921 -12.83 28.01 33.78
N LEU A 922 -12.16 27.60 32.70
CA LEU A 922 -10.86 28.18 32.30
C LEU A 922 -10.98 29.66 31.94
N SER A 923 -12.04 30.07 31.24
CA SER A 923 -12.27 31.49 30.94
C SER A 923 -12.53 32.31 32.21
N GLN A 924 -13.29 31.77 33.18
CA GLN A 924 -13.52 32.42 34.48
C GLN A 924 -12.25 32.53 35.34
N VAL A 925 -11.39 31.51 35.34
CA VAL A 925 -10.09 31.55 36.04
C VAL A 925 -9.11 32.50 35.35
N SER A 926 -9.20 32.69 34.03
CA SER A 926 -8.39 33.71 33.33
C SER A 926 -8.83 35.15 33.62
N GLU A 927 -10.02 35.35 34.19
CA GLU A 927 -10.54 36.69 34.54
C GLU A 927 -10.22 37.11 35.98
N THR A 928 -9.49 36.30 36.77
CA THR A 928 -8.93 36.82 38.03
C THR A 928 -7.97 37.98 37.75
N PRO A 929 -8.17 39.15 38.40
CA PRO A 929 -7.40 40.36 38.11
C PRO A 929 -6.01 40.28 38.77
N THR A 930 -5.08 39.54 38.15
CA THR A 930 -3.65 39.70 38.41
C THR A 930 -3.06 40.68 37.41
N ALA A 931 -2.34 41.66 37.95
CA ALA A 931 -1.90 42.90 37.35
C ALA A 931 -1.14 42.77 36.01
N GLN A 932 -1.52 43.67 35.08
CA GLN A 932 -0.71 44.42 34.12
C GLN A 932 0.33 43.72 33.22
N LYS A 933 0.14 43.99 31.91
CA LYS A 933 1.08 43.96 30.76
C LYS A 933 1.26 42.63 30.00
N GLU A 934 0.37 42.35 29.04
CA GLU A 934 0.76 41.94 27.67
C GLU A 934 -0.45 41.86 26.70
N PRO A 935 -0.57 42.72 25.66
CA PRO A 935 -1.75 42.78 24.80
C PRO A 935 -1.87 41.69 23.71
N SER A 936 -0.83 40.91 23.40
CA SER A 936 -0.83 40.11 22.14
C SER A 936 -1.54 38.75 22.22
N LYS A 937 -1.75 38.18 23.42
CA LYS A 937 -2.32 36.82 23.58
C LYS A 937 -3.85 36.73 23.53
N ARG A 938 -4.58 37.87 23.63
CA ARG A 938 -6.06 37.87 23.65
C ARG A 938 -6.71 37.53 22.31
N LEU A 939 -6.01 37.68 21.18
CA LEU A 939 -6.61 37.46 19.86
C LEU A 939 -6.75 35.96 19.51
N THR A 940 -5.88 35.11 20.05
CA THR A 940 -5.83 33.68 19.72
C THR A 940 -6.91 32.86 20.44
N LEU A 941 -7.24 33.22 21.68
CA LEU A 941 -8.29 32.55 22.48
C LEU A 941 -9.70 32.79 21.92
N ARG A 942 -9.98 33.95 21.34
CA ARG A 942 -11.29 34.26 20.72
C ARG A 942 -11.59 33.46 19.45
N LYS A 943 -10.59 32.88 18.79
CA LYS A 943 -10.79 31.98 17.64
C LYS A 943 -11.17 30.56 18.07
N LEU A 944 -10.59 30.06 19.16
CA LEU A 944 -10.89 28.75 19.74
C LEU A 944 -12.28 28.65 20.38
N ASP A 945 -12.87 29.78 20.80
CA ASP A 945 -14.22 29.82 21.39
C ASP A 945 -15.35 29.89 20.33
N LYS A 946 -14.99 30.08 19.05
CA LYS A 946 -15.94 30.17 17.93
C LYS A 946 -15.96 28.93 17.03
N GLU A 947 -14.93 28.09 17.09
CA GLU A 947 -14.89 26.76 16.49
C GLU A 947 -15.38 25.72 17.49
#